data_AF-A0A2T6FPD6-F1
#
_entry.id   AF-A0A2T6FPD6-F1
#
_cell.length_a   1.000
_cell.length_b   1.000
_cell.length_c   1.000
_cell.angle_alpha   90.00
_cell.angle_beta   90.00
_cell.angle_gamma   90.00
#
_symmetry.space_group_name_H-M   'P 1'
#
loop_
_entity.id
_entity.type
_entity.pdbx_description
1 polymer ?
#
loop_
_entity_poly.entity_id
_entity_poly.type
_entity_poly.pdbx_seq_one_letter_code
_entity_poly.pdbx_strand_id
1 'polypeptide(L)'
;MQIPGYTIIKKINAGGMATVFLATQHSVGRTVALKIMKPSLDKDPEFHQRFQREANIIGQLSHPNIIPIYDIGRHEGLNYISMEFLPNGSLDEKIKLGITQEQAIKITIGIAAALEQAHSKGYMHRDIKPENILFREDGSPVLTDFGIARTIKSKANMTQVGTVIGTPYYMSPEQAKGEPSDGRSDLYSLGVVLYEMLSGEKLFHADSSLAISVKHINEQPPALPGNFSVLQPLLDILLEKEPEQRFQTARELIEALENIALHNPQLKPVKEKSFPFSLFAMLGRIVSQDAKLINTKTKRLLGLNRKSPVSRPPIKTANTLITNTNTQFATQISSAAPQQTRIEPAKDTGLVARASIYTVLIVGFLFFGWQVFFNNEKPSAKEQWASITGQNSDTGNPALIPLTVNPIPKEARVRILNIREKYAPGIELPAGVYHLEISHPGFGTKKKWVRLSAQNSSIDIALQKSNQTLNGNTLPLPELVLIKAGTFLMGNPNIQGTQVTIERDFYISRYEITFNEYDFFAIETNRSLPDDSGWGRGERPVINISWDDANAYINWLNKTTGKIYRLPSAAEWEYAARGNTTSSYWWGNNAEDAHDRTNCRFGCKSWWDSFFDNKTQVVGAFPPNDFGLHDTAGNVAEWTIDCADTPNPSANPQTACLKRAVRGGAFTSKVENIATYSQIGFTATKSRKNIGFRVLQEIPQIRIMEDQPNTENQPRRRNIFRELRDSIFNRDN
;
A
#
# COMPACT_ATOMS: atom_id res chain seq x y z
N MET A 1 -6.19 2.30 -36.11
CA MET A 1 -6.56 2.65 -34.73
C MET A 1 -7.02 4.09 -34.74
N GLN A 2 -8.30 4.33 -34.50
CA GLN A 2 -8.87 5.68 -34.41
C GLN A 2 -9.41 5.83 -32.99
N ILE A 3 -9.13 6.95 -32.33
CA ILE A 3 -9.72 7.31 -31.04
C ILE A 3 -10.52 8.60 -31.31
N PRO A 4 -11.85 8.60 -31.09
CA PRO A 4 -12.69 9.77 -31.36
C PRO A 4 -12.17 11.03 -30.67
N GLY A 5 -12.15 12.15 -31.38
CA GLY A 5 -11.64 13.42 -30.86
C GLY A 5 -10.12 13.56 -30.86
N TYR A 6 -9.36 12.59 -31.40
CA TYR A 6 -7.90 12.66 -31.51
C TYR A 6 -7.41 12.33 -32.93
N THR A 7 -6.46 13.13 -33.42
CA THR A 7 -5.64 12.77 -34.60
C THR A 7 -4.28 12.29 -34.12
N ILE A 8 -3.97 11.01 -34.34
CA ILE A 8 -2.64 10.45 -34.05
C ILE A 8 -1.65 10.99 -35.10
N ILE A 9 -0.58 11.64 -34.64
CA ILE A 9 0.48 12.21 -35.48
C ILE A 9 1.59 11.17 -35.70
N LYS A 10 2.17 10.67 -34.61
CA LYS A 10 3.25 9.67 -34.64
C LYS A 10 3.29 8.84 -33.37
N LYS A 11 3.90 7.66 -33.45
CA LYS A 11 4.22 6.84 -32.28
C LYS A 11 5.45 7.41 -31.56
N ILE A 12 5.37 7.62 -30.24
CA ILE A 12 6.48 8.10 -29.40
C ILE A 12 7.24 6.89 -28.82
N ASN A 13 6.52 5.99 -28.16
CA ASN A 13 7.10 4.85 -27.46
C ASN A 13 6.14 3.64 -27.50
N ALA A 14 6.66 2.42 -27.45
CA ALA A 14 5.89 1.21 -27.21
C ALA A 14 6.53 0.39 -26.09
N GLY A 15 5.80 0.25 -24.97
CA GLY A 15 6.19 -0.60 -23.86
C GLY A 15 5.52 -1.98 -23.90
N GLY A 16 5.76 -2.76 -22.84
CA GLY A 16 5.15 -4.07 -22.65
C GLY A 16 3.61 -4.02 -22.59
N MET A 17 3.04 -2.96 -22.01
CA MET A 17 1.61 -2.87 -21.68
C MET A 17 0.82 -1.82 -22.48
N ALA A 18 1.50 -0.82 -23.03
CA ALA A 18 0.86 0.31 -23.71
C ALA A 18 1.73 0.82 -24.86
N THR A 19 1.10 1.55 -25.77
CA THR A 19 1.79 2.35 -26.80
C THR A 19 1.42 3.81 -26.60
N VAL A 20 2.43 4.69 -26.59
CA VAL A 20 2.25 6.13 -26.44
C VAL A 20 2.40 6.79 -27.81
N PHE A 21 1.42 7.61 -28.17
CA PHE A 21 1.37 8.34 -29.43
C PHE A 21 1.38 9.85 -29.16
N LEU A 22 2.03 10.60 -30.04
CA LEU A 22 1.81 12.04 -30.16
C LEU A 22 0.50 12.23 -30.93
N ALA A 23 -0.43 13.00 -30.37
CA ALA A 23 -1.72 13.25 -31.00
C ALA A 23 -2.15 14.71 -30.84
N THR A 24 -3.09 15.15 -31.67
CA THR A 24 -3.82 16.41 -31.50
C THR A 24 -5.22 16.11 -30.99
N GLN A 25 -5.62 16.70 -29.86
CA GLN A 25 -6.99 16.64 -29.36
C GLN A 25 -7.85 17.71 -30.07
N HIS A 26 -8.94 17.29 -30.71
CA HIS A 26 -9.76 18.15 -31.58
C HIS A 26 -10.52 19.24 -30.84
N SER A 27 -11.04 18.93 -29.64
CA SER A 27 -11.92 19.83 -28.87
C SER A 27 -11.30 21.20 -28.60
N VAL A 28 -9.97 21.27 -28.49
CA VAL A 28 -9.22 22.47 -28.11
C VAL A 28 -7.96 22.67 -28.95
N GLY A 29 -7.70 21.80 -29.93
CA GLY A 29 -6.55 21.89 -30.85
C GLY A 29 -5.18 21.66 -30.19
N ARG A 30 -5.10 21.06 -29.00
CA ARG A 30 -3.84 20.91 -28.26
C ARG A 30 -3.08 19.64 -28.64
N THR A 31 -1.76 19.69 -28.56
CA THR A 31 -0.88 18.53 -28.68
C THR A 31 -0.85 17.76 -27.36
N VAL A 32 -1.00 16.43 -27.41
CA VAL A 32 -1.06 15.54 -26.25
C VAL A 32 -0.22 14.29 -26.45
N ALA A 33 0.20 13.68 -25.35
CA ALA A 33 0.62 12.29 -25.33
C ALA A 33 -0.61 11.42 -25.10
N LEU A 34 -0.92 10.53 -26.05
CA LEU A 34 -2.04 9.60 -26.01
C LEU A 34 -1.50 8.19 -25.74
N LYS A 35 -1.65 7.72 -24.50
CA LYS A 35 -1.25 6.38 -24.06
C LYS A 35 -2.41 5.42 -24.27
N ILE A 36 -2.22 4.42 -25.13
CA ILE A 36 -3.23 3.41 -25.47
C ILE A 36 -2.77 2.04 -24.97
N MET A 37 -3.59 1.40 -24.14
CA MET A 37 -3.29 0.09 -23.57
C MET A 37 -3.43 -1.01 -24.63
N LYS A 38 -2.59 -2.05 -24.55
CA LYS A 38 -2.64 -3.16 -25.51
C LYS A 38 -3.95 -3.96 -25.34
N PRO A 39 -4.57 -4.44 -26.44
CA PRO A 39 -5.81 -5.22 -26.38
C PRO A 39 -5.71 -6.49 -25.54
N SER A 40 -4.50 -7.08 -25.42
CA SER A 40 -4.25 -8.28 -24.61
C SER A 40 -4.61 -8.11 -23.13
N LEU A 41 -4.69 -6.87 -22.64
CA LEU A 41 -5.04 -6.54 -21.27
C LEU A 41 -6.55 -6.45 -21.02
N ASP A 42 -7.36 -6.41 -22.09
CA ASP A 42 -8.83 -6.31 -22.01
C ASP A 42 -9.50 -7.67 -21.70
N LYS A 43 -8.72 -8.76 -21.56
CA LYS A 43 -9.20 -10.10 -21.18
C LYS A 43 -9.64 -10.19 -19.72
N ASP A 44 -9.26 -9.23 -18.88
CA ASP A 44 -9.70 -9.14 -17.48
C ASP A 44 -10.91 -8.18 -17.37
N PRO A 45 -12.11 -8.68 -17.04
CA PRO A 45 -13.32 -7.85 -16.94
C PRO A 45 -13.23 -6.71 -15.93
N GLU A 46 -12.38 -6.84 -14.90
CA GLU A 46 -12.19 -5.82 -13.86
C GLU A 46 -11.10 -4.80 -14.24
N PHE A 47 -10.29 -5.06 -15.28
CA PHE A 47 -9.16 -4.23 -15.66
C PHE A 47 -9.57 -2.79 -15.95
N HIS A 48 -10.62 -2.63 -16.77
CA HIS A 48 -11.10 -1.33 -17.20
C HIS A 48 -11.53 -0.46 -16.00
N GLN A 49 -12.24 -1.05 -15.02
CA GLN A 49 -12.68 -0.35 -13.83
C GLN A 49 -11.49 0.10 -12.96
N ARG A 50 -10.45 -0.74 -12.83
CA ARG A 50 -9.22 -0.39 -12.10
C ARG A 50 -8.44 0.71 -12.83
N PHE A 51 -8.29 0.58 -14.14
CA PHE A 51 -7.61 1.54 -15.00
C PHE A 51 -8.26 2.93 -14.92
N GLN A 52 -9.59 3.01 -15.08
CA GLN A 52 -10.30 4.29 -14.96
C GLN A 52 -10.18 4.89 -13.57
N ARG A 53 -10.27 4.07 -12.51
CA ARG A 53 -10.18 4.55 -11.13
C ARG A 53 -8.81 5.13 -10.80
N GLU A 54 -7.73 4.45 -11.22
CA GLU A 54 -6.36 4.92 -11.00
C GLU A 54 -6.08 6.20 -11.79
N ALA A 55 -6.49 6.23 -13.07
CA ALA A 55 -6.34 7.43 -13.88
C ALA A 55 -7.15 8.61 -13.31
N ASN A 56 -8.36 8.38 -12.77
CA ASN A 56 -9.16 9.42 -12.13
C ASN A 56 -8.49 9.99 -10.86
N ILE A 57 -7.88 9.13 -10.06
CA ILE A 57 -7.14 9.55 -8.86
C ILE A 57 -5.97 10.46 -9.25
N ILE A 58 -5.19 10.05 -10.25
CA ILE A 58 -4.04 10.84 -10.73
C ILE A 58 -4.54 12.16 -11.34
N GLY A 59 -5.66 12.14 -12.06
CA GLY A 59 -6.29 13.35 -12.60
C GLY A 59 -6.77 14.35 -11.53
N GLN A 60 -6.93 13.93 -10.27
CA GLN A 60 -7.23 14.81 -9.15
C GLN A 60 -5.97 15.38 -8.46
N LEU A 61 -4.78 14.94 -8.86
CA LEU A 61 -3.52 15.50 -8.40
C LEU A 61 -3.15 16.69 -9.29
N SER A 62 -2.99 17.86 -8.68
CA SER A 62 -2.58 19.08 -9.37
C SER A 62 -1.29 19.57 -8.74
N HIS A 63 -0.19 19.26 -9.40
CA HIS A 63 1.15 19.62 -8.94
C HIS A 63 2.04 19.92 -10.15
N PRO A 64 2.94 20.92 -10.08
CA PRO A 64 3.88 21.19 -11.17
C PRO A 64 4.70 19.96 -11.53
N ASN A 65 5.14 19.15 -10.57
CA ASN A 65 5.96 17.97 -10.83
C ASN A 65 5.16 16.66 -11.02
N ILE A 66 3.84 16.71 -11.23
CA ILE A 66 3.01 15.55 -11.60
C ILE A 66 2.41 15.77 -12.98
N ILE A 67 2.38 14.73 -13.81
CA ILE A 67 1.82 14.80 -15.16
C ILE A 67 0.32 15.13 -15.13
N PRO A 68 -0.14 16.21 -15.78
CA PRO A 68 -1.56 16.49 -15.96
C PRO A 68 -2.21 15.47 -16.90
N ILE A 69 -3.32 14.88 -16.44
CA ILE A 69 -4.19 14.05 -17.27
C ILE A 69 -5.35 14.91 -17.78
N TYR A 70 -5.57 14.90 -19.09
CA TYR A 70 -6.63 15.68 -19.74
C TYR A 70 -7.90 14.87 -19.97
N ASP A 71 -7.77 13.59 -20.28
CA ASP A 71 -8.90 12.75 -20.65
C ASP A 71 -8.58 11.27 -20.45
N ILE A 72 -9.60 10.49 -20.13
CA ILE A 72 -9.51 9.05 -19.86
C ILE A 72 -10.72 8.40 -20.50
N GLY A 73 -10.51 7.38 -21.33
CA GLY A 73 -11.61 6.76 -22.03
C GLY A 73 -11.37 5.33 -22.47
N ARG A 74 -12.40 4.79 -23.11
CA ARG A 74 -12.37 3.49 -23.77
C ARG A 74 -13.04 3.61 -25.13
N HIS A 75 -12.40 3.04 -26.15
CA HIS A 75 -12.95 2.99 -27.49
C HIS A 75 -12.57 1.67 -28.16
N GLU A 76 -13.55 0.95 -28.73
CA GLU A 76 -13.34 -0.35 -29.40
C GLU A 76 -12.53 -1.35 -28.55
N GLY A 77 -12.80 -1.42 -27.24
CA GLY A 77 -12.06 -2.30 -26.32
C GLY A 77 -10.67 -1.80 -25.91
N LEU A 78 -10.22 -0.66 -26.41
CA LEU A 78 -8.94 -0.05 -26.06
C LEU A 78 -9.12 1.03 -24.99
N ASN A 79 -8.44 0.85 -23.86
CA ASN A 79 -8.33 1.87 -22.83
C ASN A 79 -7.27 2.89 -23.21
N TYR A 80 -7.55 4.17 -23.04
CA TYR A 80 -6.60 5.25 -23.32
C TYR A 80 -6.58 6.33 -22.24
N ILE A 81 -5.44 7.01 -22.13
CA ILE A 81 -5.23 8.20 -21.32
C ILE A 81 -4.60 9.28 -22.22
N SER A 82 -5.19 10.46 -22.23
CA SER A 82 -4.61 11.66 -22.81
C SER A 82 -3.96 12.49 -21.70
N MET A 83 -2.71 12.86 -21.89
CA MET A 83 -1.90 13.61 -20.92
C MET A 83 -1.04 14.66 -21.60
N GLU A 84 -0.45 15.56 -20.79
CA GLU A 84 0.50 16.55 -21.27
C GLU A 84 1.63 15.89 -22.09
N PHE A 85 1.99 16.49 -23.22
CA PHE A 85 3.14 16.05 -24.00
C PHE A 85 4.40 16.77 -23.50
N LEU A 86 5.42 15.99 -23.12
CA LEU A 86 6.68 16.48 -22.57
C LEU A 86 7.80 16.27 -23.61
N PRO A 87 8.33 17.34 -24.24
CA PRO A 87 9.21 17.20 -25.41
C PRO A 87 10.69 16.93 -25.07
N ASN A 88 11.12 17.16 -23.83
CA ASN A 88 12.54 17.15 -23.45
C ASN A 88 13.05 15.80 -22.90
N GLY A 89 12.42 14.69 -23.30
CA GLY A 89 12.86 13.33 -23.01
C GLY A 89 12.73 12.92 -21.54
N SER A 90 13.30 11.77 -21.21
CA SER A 90 13.29 11.13 -19.88
C SER A 90 14.60 11.31 -19.13
N LEU A 91 14.59 11.04 -17.82
CA LEU A 91 15.77 11.13 -16.97
C LEU A 91 16.82 10.09 -17.34
N ASP A 92 16.45 8.89 -17.80
CA ASP A 92 17.44 7.89 -18.23
C ASP A 92 18.28 8.37 -19.43
N GLU A 93 17.68 9.14 -20.34
CA GLU A 93 18.39 9.75 -21.47
C GLU A 93 19.35 10.83 -20.97
N LYS A 94 18.92 11.64 -19.98
CA LYS A 94 19.78 12.67 -19.38
C LYS A 94 20.94 12.10 -18.57
N ILE A 95 20.72 11.01 -17.82
CA ILE A 95 21.78 10.33 -17.06
C ILE A 95 22.90 9.88 -18.02
N LYS A 96 22.56 9.33 -19.18
CA LYS A 96 23.53 8.92 -20.22
C LYS A 96 24.34 10.08 -20.80
N LEU A 97 23.78 11.29 -20.81
CA LEU A 97 24.47 12.51 -21.25
C LEU A 97 25.30 13.17 -20.13
N GLY A 98 25.14 12.71 -18.89
CA GLY A 98 25.73 13.29 -17.69
C GLY A 98 24.81 14.33 -17.03
N ILE A 99 24.67 14.22 -15.72
CA ILE A 99 23.90 15.13 -14.89
C ILE A 99 24.83 15.78 -13.86
N THR A 100 24.71 17.10 -13.71
CA THR A 100 25.44 17.83 -12.66
C THR A 100 24.82 17.58 -11.29
N GLN A 101 25.62 17.71 -10.22
CA GLN A 101 25.12 17.59 -8.86
C GLN A 101 23.93 18.52 -8.57
N GLU A 102 24.00 19.76 -9.06
CA GLU A 102 22.94 20.76 -8.90
C GLU A 102 21.62 20.30 -9.57
N GLN A 103 21.72 19.76 -10.79
CA GLN A 103 20.57 19.21 -11.49
C GLN A 103 19.99 17.99 -10.75
N ALA A 104 20.84 17.08 -10.27
CA ALA A 104 20.40 15.92 -9.50
C ALA A 104 19.61 16.34 -8.25
N ILE A 105 20.11 17.32 -7.48
CA ILE A 105 19.42 17.86 -6.30
C ILE A 105 18.07 18.49 -6.71
N LYS A 106 18.04 19.34 -7.74
CA LYS A 106 16.81 19.97 -8.24
C LYS A 106 15.76 18.94 -8.67
N ILE A 107 16.19 17.90 -9.38
CA ILE A 107 15.31 16.82 -9.84
C ILE A 107 14.75 16.08 -8.63
N THR A 108 15.60 15.70 -7.68
CA THR A 108 15.16 14.99 -6.46
C THR A 108 14.18 15.82 -5.64
N ILE A 109 14.42 17.14 -5.46
CA ILE A 109 13.47 18.02 -4.77
C ILE A 109 12.12 18.06 -5.49
N GLY A 110 12.11 18.24 -6.82
CA GLY A 110 10.88 18.29 -7.60
C GLY A 110 10.07 16.98 -7.52
N ILE A 111 10.74 15.83 -7.59
CA ILE A 111 10.08 14.53 -7.47
C ILE A 111 9.64 14.24 -6.03
N ALA A 112 10.43 14.61 -5.02
CA ALA A 112 10.01 14.53 -3.63
C ALA A 112 8.76 15.39 -3.36
N ALA A 113 8.66 16.59 -3.94
CA ALA A 113 7.47 17.43 -3.82
C ALA A 113 6.23 16.79 -4.47
N ALA A 114 6.38 16.14 -5.63
CA ALA A 114 5.32 15.34 -6.23
C ALA A 114 4.87 14.19 -5.32
N LEU A 115 5.84 13.47 -4.73
CA LEU A 115 5.57 12.37 -3.81
C LEU A 115 4.86 12.85 -2.54
N GLU A 116 5.27 13.97 -1.97
CA GLU A 116 4.60 14.57 -0.80
C GLU A 116 3.11 14.82 -1.08
N GLN A 117 2.79 15.43 -2.23
CA GLN A 117 1.39 15.67 -2.59
C GLN A 117 0.62 14.35 -2.75
N ALA A 118 1.19 13.35 -3.40
CA ALA A 118 0.54 12.05 -3.59
C ALA A 118 0.35 11.30 -2.26
N HIS A 119 1.39 11.25 -1.43
CA HIS A 119 1.41 10.56 -0.14
C HIS A 119 0.44 11.20 0.86
N SER A 120 0.31 12.54 0.88
CA SER A 120 -0.66 13.26 1.72
C SER A 120 -2.13 12.89 1.43
N LYS A 121 -2.39 12.37 0.22
CA LYS A 121 -3.70 11.86 -0.22
C LYS A 121 -3.81 10.32 -0.14
N GLY A 122 -2.81 9.66 0.45
CA GLY A 122 -2.78 8.20 0.62
C GLY A 122 -2.34 7.41 -0.62
N TYR A 123 -1.75 8.06 -1.62
CA TYR A 123 -1.37 7.43 -2.88
C TYR A 123 0.15 7.28 -3.03
N MET A 124 0.61 6.05 -3.21
CA MET A 124 2.00 5.74 -3.57
C MET A 124 2.19 5.62 -5.08
N HIS A 125 3.38 5.95 -5.56
CA HIS A 125 3.75 5.81 -6.97
C HIS A 125 4.12 4.36 -7.34
N ARG A 126 4.98 3.71 -6.52
CA ARG A 126 5.39 2.30 -6.59
C ARG A 126 6.24 1.86 -7.79
N ASP A 127 6.54 2.76 -8.70
CA ASP A 127 7.39 2.51 -9.88
C ASP A 127 8.29 3.73 -10.16
N ILE A 128 8.93 4.28 -9.13
CA ILE A 128 9.87 5.39 -9.29
C ILE A 128 11.14 4.87 -9.97
N LYS A 129 11.44 5.43 -11.14
CA LYS A 129 12.62 5.10 -11.96
C LYS A 129 12.87 6.21 -12.99
N PRO A 130 14.08 6.30 -13.59
CA PRO A 130 14.42 7.39 -14.50
C PRO A 130 13.53 7.47 -15.75
N GLU A 131 13.03 6.35 -16.27
CA GLU A 131 12.15 6.33 -17.44
C GLU A 131 10.79 6.99 -17.18
N ASN A 132 10.37 7.07 -15.91
CA ASN A 132 9.09 7.66 -15.51
C ASN A 132 9.23 9.14 -15.09
N ILE A 133 10.44 9.71 -15.13
CA ILE A 133 10.70 11.12 -14.84
C ILE A 133 11.00 11.83 -16.16
N LEU A 134 10.07 12.65 -16.63
CA LEU A 134 10.16 13.38 -17.90
C LEU A 134 10.39 14.88 -17.67
N PHE A 135 10.67 15.62 -18.74
CA PHE A 135 10.98 17.06 -18.64
C PHE A 135 10.09 17.93 -19.53
N ARG A 136 9.64 19.07 -18.97
CA ARG A 136 9.05 20.17 -19.74
C ARG A 136 10.11 20.96 -20.50
N GLU A 137 9.64 21.87 -21.36
CA GLU A 137 10.46 22.82 -22.11
C GLU A 137 11.36 23.68 -21.22
N ASP A 138 10.87 24.09 -20.04
CA ASP A 138 11.60 24.86 -19.03
C ASP A 138 12.62 24.02 -18.22
N GLY A 139 12.71 22.72 -18.50
CA GLY A 139 13.59 21.79 -17.80
C GLY A 139 13.07 21.32 -16.45
N SER A 140 11.83 21.64 -16.06
CA SER A 140 11.23 21.13 -14.83
C SER A 140 10.97 19.62 -14.91
N PRO A 141 11.28 18.86 -13.84
CA PRO A 141 11.01 17.42 -13.79
C PRO A 141 9.53 17.15 -13.57
N VAL A 142 8.99 16.15 -14.23
CA VAL A 142 7.59 15.74 -14.12
C VAL A 142 7.54 14.23 -13.92
N LEU A 143 6.93 13.81 -12.81
CA LEU A 143 6.66 12.42 -12.52
C LEU A 143 5.47 11.94 -13.34
N THR A 144 5.68 10.84 -14.07
CA THR A 144 4.71 10.22 -14.96
C THR A 144 4.47 8.76 -14.57
N ASP A 145 3.45 8.14 -15.15
CA ASP A 145 3.25 6.68 -15.03
C ASP A 145 3.08 6.15 -13.59
N PHE A 146 2.33 6.88 -12.78
CA PHE A 146 1.83 6.42 -11.47
C PHE A 146 1.17 5.05 -11.61
N GLY A 147 1.83 3.99 -11.19
CA GLY A 147 1.29 2.67 -10.79
C GLY A 147 0.32 1.90 -11.69
N ILE A 148 -0.28 2.49 -12.74
CA ILE A 148 -1.43 1.97 -13.49
C ILE A 148 -1.12 0.59 -14.10
N ALA A 149 0.16 0.33 -14.33
CA ALA A 149 0.71 -0.88 -14.91
C ALA A 149 0.82 -2.08 -13.93
N ARG A 150 0.99 -1.86 -12.62
CA ARG A 150 1.28 -2.96 -11.66
C ARG A 150 0.02 -3.62 -11.10
N THR A 151 -1.10 -2.92 -11.07
CA THR A 151 -2.43 -3.47 -10.74
C THR A 151 -2.90 -4.55 -11.73
N ILE A 152 -2.22 -4.62 -12.89
CA ILE A 152 -2.44 -5.59 -13.97
C ILE A 152 -1.70 -6.91 -13.71
N LYS A 153 -0.58 -6.89 -12.98
CA LYS A 153 0.31 -8.04 -12.81
C LYS A 153 0.01 -8.90 -11.57
N SER A 154 -0.75 -8.37 -10.60
CA SER A 154 -1.00 -9.01 -9.31
C SER A 154 -1.89 -10.27 -9.34
N LYS A 155 -2.54 -10.58 -10.47
CA LYS A 155 -3.31 -11.84 -10.65
C LYS A 155 -2.76 -12.79 -11.72
N ALA A 156 -2.04 -12.31 -12.73
CA ALA A 156 -1.77 -13.12 -13.92
C ALA A 156 -0.42 -13.84 -13.91
N ASN A 157 0.64 -13.29 -13.30
CA ASN A 157 2.01 -13.80 -13.50
C ASN A 157 2.83 -13.98 -12.20
N MET A 158 2.21 -13.87 -11.02
CA MET A 158 2.91 -14.12 -9.75
C MET A 158 2.99 -15.61 -9.39
N THR A 159 2.32 -16.47 -10.17
CA THR A 159 2.24 -17.93 -9.99
C THR A 159 3.28 -18.72 -10.78
N GLN A 160 4.12 -18.09 -11.60
CA GLN A 160 5.27 -18.76 -12.22
C GLN A 160 6.53 -18.46 -11.41
N VAL A 161 6.96 -19.45 -10.62
CA VAL A 161 8.29 -19.51 -10.01
C VAL A 161 9.32 -19.09 -11.06
N GLY A 162 10.02 -17.98 -10.82
CA GLY A 162 11.14 -17.53 -11.66
C GLY A 162 10.89 -16.41 -12.68
N THR A 163 9.71 -15.82 -12.80
CA THR A 163 9.50 -14.62 -13.65
C THR A 163 9.22 -13.35 -12.84
N VAL A 164 10.30 -12.72 -12.36
CA VAL A 164 10.26 -11.30 -11.97
C VAL A 164 10.04 -10.49 -13.26
N ILE A 165 8.78 -10.21 -13.60
CA ILE A 165 8.47 -9.41 -14.80
C ILE A 165 8.60 -7.93 -14.44
N GLY A 166 9.80 -7.39 -14.65
CA GLY A 166 10.16 -5.99 -14.44
C GLY A 166 11.65 -5.90 -14.10
N THR A 167 12.26 -4.76 -14.36
CA THR A 167 13.65 -4.47 -14.02
C THR A 167 13.69 -4.09 -12.53
N PRO A 168 14.18 -4.95 -11.61
CA PRO A 168 14.05 -4.77 -10.15
C PRO A 168 14.99 -3.71 -9.56
N TYR A 169 15.71 -2.97 -10.40
CA TYR A 169 16.84 -2.12 -10.03
C TYR A 169 16.49 -0.93 -9.14
N TYR A 170 15.21 -0.57 -9.00
CA TYR A 170 14.74 0.55 -8.18
C TYR A 170 13.79 0.10 -7.07
N MET A 171 13.66 -1.21 -6.87
CA MET A 171 12.71 -1.77 -5.93
C MET A 171 13.21 -1.57 -4.49
N SER A 172 12.30 -1.19 -3.58
CA SER A 172 12.62 -1.14 -2.15
C SER A 172 12.78 -2.54 -1.53
N PRO A 173 13.52 -2.69 -0.42
CA PRO A 173 13.68 -3.96 0.28
C PRO A 173 12.35 -4.64 0.61
N GLU A 174 11.38 -3.90 1.13
CA GLU A 174 10.04 -4.38 1.46
C GLU A 174 9.29 -4.86 0.21
N GLN A 175 9.41 -4.15 -0.91
CA GLN A 175 8.82 -4.59 -2.19
C GLN A 175 9.50 -5.85 -2.72
N ALA A 176 10.82 -5.99 -2.54
CA ALA A 176 11.59 -7.18 -2.92
C ALA A 176 11.25 -8.40 -2.07
N LYS A 177 10.91 -8.19 -0.79
CA LYS A 177 10.41 -9.24 0.14
C LYS A 177 8.92 -9.55 -0.06
N GLY A 178 8.18 -8.71 -0.78
CA GLY A 178 6.72 -8.82 -0.89
C GLY A 178 5.97 -8.36 0.35
N GLU A 179 6.62 -7.57 1.21
CA GLU A 179 6.04 -6.97 2.42
C GLU A 179 5.17 -5.75 2.08
N PRO A 180 4.28 -5.31 2.99
CA PRO A 180 3.55 -4.06 2.83
C PRO A 180 4.52 -2.89 2.62
N SER A 181 4.24 -2.07 1.61
CA SER A 181 4.98 -0.86 1.29
C SER A 181 4.11 0.37 1.54
N ASP A 182 4.74 1.46 1.99
CA ASP A 182 4.13 2.78 2.17
C ASP A 182 4.93 3.85 1.40
N GLY A 183 4.70 5.13 1.67
CA GLY A 183 5.39 6.24 1.00
C GLY A 183 6.92 6.18 1.11
N ARG A 184 7.46 5.55 2.17
CA ARG A 184 8.91 5.39 2.40
C ARG A 184 9.56 4.45 1.38
N SER A 185 8.77 3.58 0.74
CA SER A 185 9.23 2.77 -0.39
C SER A 185 9.53 3.62 -1.62
N ASP A 186 8.70 4.63 -1.91
CA ASP A 186 8.95 5.56 -3.02
C ASP A 186 10.19 6.42 -2.76
N LEU A 187 10.43 6.79 -1.49
CA LEU A 187 11.63 7.54 -1.07
C LEU A 187 12.90 6.71 -1.25
N TYR A 188 12.86 5.42 -0.90
CA TYR A 188 13.98 4.51 -1.18
C TYR A 188 14.27 4.45 -2.69
N SER A 189 13.25 4.22 -3.51
CA SER A 189 13.40 4.20 -4.97
C SER A 189 13.95 5.52 -5.52
N LEU A 190 13.53 6.66 -4.96
CA LEU A 190 14.09 7.97 -5.31
C LEU A 190 15.55 8.10 -4.88
N GLY A 191 15.95 7.52 -3.75
CA GLY A 191 17.36 7.39 -3.34
C GLY A 191 18.19 6.60 -4.33
N VAL A 192 17.65 5.49 -4.86
CA VAL A 192 18.31 4.70 -5.91
C VAL A 192 18.49 5.53 -7.19
N VAL A 193 17.47 6.30 -7.58
CA VAL A 193 17.55 7.21 -8.73
C VAL A 193 18.58 8.32 -8.47
N LEU A 194 18.64 8.89 -7.27
CA LEU A 194 19.64 9.90 -6.90
C LEU A 194 21.06 9.34 -7.00
N TYR A 195 21.29 8.12 -6.51
CA TYR A 195 22.59 7.46 -6.69
C TYR A 195 22.97 7.38 -8.17
N GLU A 196 22.08 6.86 -9.02
CA GLU A 196 22.36 6.70 -10.45
C GLU A 196 22.58 8.05 -11.17
N MET A 197 21.85 9.10 -10.79
CA MET A 197 22.09 10.45 -11.34
C MET A 197 23.49 10.97 -11.02
N LEU A 198 24.02 10.65 -9.84
CA LEU A 198 25.33 11.13 -9.38
C LEU A 198 26.46 10.24 -9.88
N SER A 199 26.32 8.92 -9.81
CA SER A 199 27.37 7.96 -10.19
C SER A 199 27.40 7.68 -11.69
N GLY A 200 26.27 7.84 -12.39
CA GLY A 200 26.06 7.37 -13.76
C GLY A 200 25.82 5.86 -13.88
N GLU A 201 25.86 5.13 -12.76
CA GLU A 201 25.81 3.66 -12.68
C GLU A 201 24.61 3.19 -11.85
N LYS A 202 24.14 1.97 -12.11
CA LYS A 202 23.09 1.37 -11.29
C LYS A 202 23.62 1.12 -9.88
N LEU A 203 22.74 1.24 -8.86
CA LEU A 203 23.13 0.99 -7.47
C LEU A 203 23.65 -0.44 -7.25
N PHE A 204 22.98 -1.41 -7.87
CA PHE A 204 23.35 -2.83 -7.81
C PHE A 204 23.37 -3.45 -9.20
N HIS A 205 24.35 -4.32 -9.43
CA HIS A 205 24.51 -5.12 -10.65
C HIS A 205 24.52 -6.61 -10.29
N ALA A 206 23.86 -7.43 -11.10
CA ALA A 206 23.84 -8.89 -10.99
C ALA A 206 23.30 -9.51 -12.29
N ASP A 207 23.61 -10.79 -12.50
CA ASP A 207 23.25 -11.52 -13.72
C ASP A 207 21.77 -11.97 -13.78
N SER A 208 21.01 -11.77 -12.70
CA SER A 208 19.58 -12.10 -12.66
C SER A 208 18.76 -11.09 -11.87
N SER A 209 17.48 -10.93 -12.25
CA SER A 209 16.54 -10.06 -11.54
C SER A 209 16.35 -10.45 -10.08
N LEU A 210 16.31 -11.75 -9.78
CA LEU A 210 16.19 -12.23 -8.40
C LEU A 210 17.43 -11.84 -7.58
N ALA A 211 18.63 -11.93 -8.17
CA ALA A 211 19.85 -11.52 -7.49
C ALA A 211 19.85 -10.01 -7.17
N ILE A 212 19.40 -9.16 -8.10
CA ILE A 212 19.23 -7.72 -7.83
C ILE A 212 18.25 -7.48 -6.65
N SER A 213 17.11 -8.18 -6.61
CA SER A 213 16.17 -8.10 -5.48
C SER A 213 16.83 -8.49 -4.16
N VAL A 214 17.62 -9.55 -4.13
CA VAL A 214 18.36 -9.98 -2.92
C VAL A 214 19.39 -8.93 -2.50
N LYS A 215 20.06 -8.26 -3.45
CA LYS A 215 21.00 -7.16 -3.15
C LYS A 215 20.29 -5.98 -2.49
N HIS A 216 19.11 -5.59 -2.98
CA HIS A 216 18.32 -4.54 -2.32
C HIS A 216 18.00 -4.90 -0.86
N ILE A 217 17.74 -6.18 -0.56
CA ILE A 217 17.42 -6.65 0.80
C ILE A 217 18.65 -6.64 1.72
N ASN A 218 19.80 -7.14 1.26
CA ASN A 218 20.91 -7.49 2.14
C ASN A 218 22.19 -6.66 1.94
N GLU A 219 22.45 -6.18 0.73
CA GLU A 219 23.75 -5.58 0.38
C GLU A 219 23.77 -4.09 0.74
N GLN A 220 24.86 -3.65 1.37
CA GLN A 220 25.03 -2.23 1.67
C GLN A 220 25.24 -1.42 0.39
N PRO A 221 24.59 -0.24 0.26
CA PRO A 221 24.83 0.66 -0.86
C PRO A 221 26.31 1.03 -1.01
N PRO A 222 26.88 1.03 -2.23
CA PRO A 222 28.21 1.60 -2.46
C PRO A 222 28.25 3.09 -2.14
N ALA A 223 29.39 3.56 -1.64
CA ALA A 223 29.61 4.98 -1.40
C ALA A 223 29.58 5.77 -2.71
N LEU A 224 29.12 7.03 -2.62
CA LEU A 224 29.18 7.98 -3.71
C LEU A 224 30.64 8.33 -4.05
N PRO A 225 30.93 8.63 -5.33
CA PRO A 225 32.21 9.21 -5.72
C PRO A 225 32.58 10.44 -4.87
N GLY A 226 33.86 10.62 -4.56
CA GLY A 226 34.32 11.59 -3.56
C GLY A 226 33.88 13.04 -3.79
N ASN A 227 33.67 13.42 -5.06
CA ASN A 227 33.15 14.74 -5.45
C ASN A 227 31.68 14.98 -5.03
N PHE A 228 30.94 13.94 -4.65
CA PHE A 228 29.55 14.01 -4.17
C PHE A 228 29.40 13.61 -2.69
N SER A 229 30.51 13.47 -1.96
CA SER A 229 30.53 13.05 -0.53
C SER A 229 29.61 13.86 0.39
N VAL A 230 29.34 15.13 0.06
CA VAL A 230 28.40 15.99 0.80
C VAL A 230 26.96 15.43 0.81
N LEU A 231 26.56 14.64 -0.19
CA LEU A 231 25.25 14.00 -0.26
C LEU A 231 25.23 12.60 0.37
N GLN A 232 26.38 12.05 0.77
CA GLN A 232 26.46 10.68 1.32
C GLN A 232 25.54 10.48 2.53
N PRO A 233 25.52 11.34 3.57
CA PRO A 233 24.69 11.09 4.75
C PRO A 233 23.19 11.07 4.42
N LEU A 234 22.78 11.88 3.44
CA LEU A 234 21.39 11.91 2.97
C LEU A 234 21.04 10.64 2.20
N LEU A 235 21.96 10.18 1.35
CA LEU A 235 21.78 8.95 0.58
C LEU A 235 21.73 7.72 1.49
N ASP A 236 22.56 7.68 2.53
CA ASP A 236 22.57 6.61 3.53
C ASP A 236 21.19 6.47 4.20
N ILE A 237 20.58 7.59 4.60
CA ILE A 237 19.22 7.60 5.17
C ILE A 237 18.19 7.13 4.15
N LEU A 238 18.25 7.57 2.89
CA LEU A 238 17.29 7.14 1.86
C LEU A 238 17.38 5.65 1.56
N LEU A 239 18.61 5.11 1.54
CA LEU A 239 18.89 3.73 1.15
C LEU A 239 18.98 2.76 2.34
N GLU A 240 18.59 3.21 3.53
CA GLU A 240 18.52 2.38 4.72
C GLU A 240 17.56 1.21 4.51
N LYS A 241 17.89 0.03 5.02
CA LYS A 241 17.12 -1.18 4.73
C LYS A 241 15.79 -1.18 5.46
N GLU A 242 15.81 -0.75 6.71
CA GLU A 242 14.63 -0.63 7.56
C GLU A 242 13.88 0.68 7.28
N PRO A 243 12.60 0.64 6.83
CA PRO A 243 11.83 1.85 6.52
C PRO A 243 11.73 2.85 7.68
N GLU A 244 11.72 2.37 8.91
CA GLU A 244 11.65 3.18 10.15
C GLU A 244 12.89 4.06 10.37
N GLN A 245 14.00 3.75 9.70
CA GLN A 245 15.27 4.50 9.80
C GLN A 245 15.48 5.45 8.61
N ARG A 246 14.56 5.45 7.63
CA ARG A 246 14.57 6.37 6.50
C ARG A 246 13.95 7.72 6.87
N PHE A 247 13.95 8.66 5.93
CA PHE A 247 13.04 9.80 5.97
C PHE A 247 11.59 9.30 6.05
N GLN A 248 10.83 9.80 7.02
CA GLN A 248 9.45 9.35 7.25
C GLN A 248 8.46 10.05 6.31
N THR A 249 8.83 11.22 5.80
CA THR A 249 8.02 11.99 4.83
C THR A 249 8.90 12.54 3.70
N ALA A 250 8.30 12.82 2.54
CA ALA A 250 9.03 13.47 1.46
C ALA A 250 9.39 14.91 1.82
N ARG A 251 8.60 15.56 2.70
CA ARG A 251 8.92 16.86 3.28
C ARG A 251 10.26 16.88 4.03
N GLU A 252 10.54 15.88 4.86
CA GLU A 252 11.84 15.79 5.58
C GLU A 252 13.01 15.70 4.60
N LEU A 253 12.87 14.92 3.52
CA LEU A 253 13.87 14.82 2.47
C LEU A 253 14.10 16.18 1.78
N ILE A 254 13.04 16.92 1.44
CA ILE A 254 13.14 18.24 0.82
C ILE A 254 13.91 19.19 1.73
N GLU A 255 13.58 19.24 3.02
CA GLU A 255 14.25 20.12 3.98
C GLU A 255 15.74 19.75 4.14
N ALA A 256 16.07 18.46 4.14
CA ALA A 256 17.46 18.01 4.17
C ALA A 256 18.25 18.45 2.92
N LEU A 257 17.66 18.31 1.72
CA LEU A 257 18.28 18.74 0.45
C LEU A 257 18.43 20.27 0.37
N GLU A 258 17.41 21.02 0.79
CA GLU A 258 17.45 22.49 0.85
C GLU A 258 18.54 22.97 1.81
N ASN A 259 18.67 22.35 2.99
CA ASN A 259 19.73 22.66 3.94
C ASN A 259 21.13 22.42 3.37
N ILE A 260 21.33 21.30 2.65
CA ILE A 260 22.61 21.00 1.98
C ILE A 260 22.91 22.05 0.91
N ALA A 261 21.91 22.43 0.10
CA ALA A 261 22.06 23.48 -0.92
C ALA A 261 22.35 24.86 -0.31
N LEU A 262 21.78 25.17 0.87
CA LEU A 262 22.00 26.44 1.56
C LEU A 262 23.42 26.59 2.11
N HIS A 263 23.97 25.52 2.70
CA HIS A 263 25.29 25.50 3.34
C HIS A 263 26.46 25.26 2.38
N ASN A 264 26.16 24.88 1.13
CA ASN A 264 27.14 24.76 0.06
C ASN A 264 26.76 25.75 -1.04
N PRO A 265 27.14 27.04 -0.94
CA PRO A 265 26.71 28.08 -1.88
C PRO A 265 27.17 27.85 -3.32
N GLN A 266 28.17 26.99 -3.55
CA GLN A 266 28.56 26.50 -4.88
C GLN A 266 27.52 25.53 -5.50
N LEU A 267 26.59 25.00 -4.70
CA LEU A 267 25.45 24.15 -5.08
C LEU A 267 24.12 24.91 -5.08
N LYS A 268 24.11 26.20 -4.70
CA LYS A 268 22.89 27.00 -4.84
C LYS A 268 22.60 27.13 -6.33
N PRO A 269 21.31 27.08 -6.73
CA PRO A 269 20.95 27.53 -8.04
C PRO A 269 21.52 28.94 -8.21
N VAL A 270 22.38 29.12 -9.20
CA VAL A 270 22.54 30.45 -9.78
C VAL A 270 21.11 30.86 -10.07
N LYS A 271 20.61 31.89 -9.38
CA LYS A 271 19.43 32.60 -9.85
C LYS A 271 19.82 32.95 -11.27
N GLU A 272 19.27 32.24 -12.26
CA GLU A 272 19.20 32.79 -13.59
C GLU A 272 18.63 34.18 -13.35
N LYS A 273 19.46 35.20 -13.56
CA LYS A 273 18.99 36.55 -13.60
C LYS A 273 17.82 36.45 -14.55
N SER A 274 16.62 36.64 -14.03
CA SER A 274 15.43 36.84 -14.82
C SER A 274 15.82 37.94 -15.79
N PHE A 275 16.20 37.55 -17.00
CA PHE A 275 16.51 38.51 -18.03
C PHE A 275 15.21 39.30 -18.17
N PRO A 276 15.26 40.64 -18.05
CA PRO A 276 14.06 41.42 -18.21
C PRO A 276 13.46 41.03 -19.56
N PHE A 277 12.16 40.78 -19.51
CA PHE A 277 11.29 40.38 -20.60
C PHE A 277 11.36 41.44 -21.71
N SER A 278 12.42 41.45 -22.53
CA SER A 278 12.59 42.44 -23.60
C SER A 278 13.46 41.98 -24.78
N LEU A 279 13.79 40.69 -24.90
CA LEU A 279 14.42 40.15 -26.13
C LEU A 279 13.44 39.40 -27.04
N PHE A 280 12.28 38.97 -26.52
CA PHE A 280 11.20 38.38 -27.34
C PHE A 280 10.28 39.40 -28.02
N ALA A 281 10.34 40.68 -27.63
CA ALA A 281 9.75 41.77 -28.42
C ALA A 281 10.58 42.10 -29.69
N MET A 282 11.83 41.63 -29.77
CA MET A 282 12.71 41.85 -30.93
C MET A 282 12.77 40.64 -31.88
N LEU A 283 12.58 39.41 -31.38
CA LEU A 283 12.53 38.20 -32.21
C LEU A 283 11.12 37.87 -32.74
N GLY A 284 10.06 38.38 -32.11
CA GLY A 284 8.69 38.37 -32.67
C GLY A 284 8.51 39.28 -33.91
N ARG A 285 9.51 40.10 -34.24
CA ARG A 285 9.58 40.89 -35.48
C ARG A 285 10.49 40.29 -36.56
N ILE A 286 11.14 39.14 -36.31
CA ILE A 286 11.98 38.46 -37.32
C ILE A 286 11.31 37.19 -37.88
N VAL A 287 10.27 36.65 -37.24
CA VAL A 287 9.50 35.49 -37.78
C VAL A 287 8.18 35.89 -38.46
N SER A 288 7.88 37.19 -38.61
CA SER A 288 6.74 37.69 -39.41
C SER A 288 7.12 38.31 -40.76
N GLN A 289 8.38 38.20 -41.21
CA GLN A 289 8.77 38.62 -42.57
C GLN A 289 9.20 37.50 -43.53
N ASP A 290 9.33 36.24 -43.09
CA ASP A 290 9.72 35.14 -43.99
C ASP A 290 8.60 34.13 -44.33
N ALA A 291 7.37 34.37 -43.88
CA ALA A 291 6.18 33.64 -44.34
C ALA A 291 5.63 34.14 -45.70
N LYS A 292 6.25 35.16 -46.31
CA LYS A 292 5.94 35.63 -47.68
C LYS A 292 7.03 35.37 -48.71
N LEU A 293 8.16 34.76 -48.33
CA LEU A 293 9.29 34.47 -49.23
C LEU A 293 9.54 32.98 -49.52
N ILE A 294 8.65 32.08 -49.04
CA ILE A 294 8.68 30.64 -49.35
C ILE A 294 7.61 30.23 -50.38
N ASN A 295 6.68 31.14 -50.75
CA ASN A 295 5.69 30.89 -51.81
C ASN A 295 6.14 31.35 -53.22
N THR A 296 7.37 31.83 -53.38
CA THR A 296 7.90 32.38 -54.66
C THR A 296 9.20 31.73 -55.17
N LYS A 297 9.78 30.75 -54.47
CA LYS A 297 11.01 30.05 -54.92
C LYS A 297 10.88 28.54 -55.19
N THR A 298 9.71 27.94 -55.05
CA THR A 298 9.40 26.56 -55.51
C THR A 298 8.57 26.52 -56.81
N LYS A 299 8.47 27.65 -57.53
CA LYS A 299 7.92 27.74 -58.90
C LYS A 299 8.98 28.01 -59.99
N ARG A 300 10.28 27.93 -59.66
CA ARG A 300 11.38 28.14 -60.61
C ARG A 300 12.42 27.02 -60.70
N LEU A 301 12.20 25.89 -60.02
CA LEU A 301 13.09 24.71 -60.09
C LEU A 301 12.43 23.41 -60.60
N LEU A 302 11.15 23.45 -60.96
CA LEU A 302 10.49 22.38 -61.71
C LEU A 302 9.70 23.02 -62.86
N GLY A 303 10.45 23.55 -63.82
CA GLY A 303 9.88 23.91 -65.10
C GLY A 303 9.54 22.63 -65.85
N LEU A 304 8.27 22.30 -65.97
CA LEU A 304 7.73 21.61 -67.14
C LEU A 304 6.30 22.10 -67.40
N ASN A 305 6.18 22.80 -68.53
CA ASN A 305 4.96 23.31 -69.13
C ASN A 305 3.99 22.17 -69.45
N ARG A 306 2.70 22.40 -69.22
CA ARG A 306 1.60 21.63 -69.83
C ARG A 306 1.52 21.95 -71.33
N LYS A 307 1.48 20.91 -72.16
CA LYS A 307 0.52 20.77 -73.28
C LYS A 307 0.14 19.28 -73.45
N SER A 308 -1.16 19.01 -73.48
CA SER A 308 -1.81 17.74 -73.87
C SER A 308 -1.81 17.59 -75.42
N PRO A 309 -2.38 16.55 -76.10
CA PRO A 309 -3.21 15.41 -75.62
C PRO A 309 -2.97 14.02 -76.33
N VAL A 310 -3.82 13.03 -75.98
CA VAL A 310 -4.42 11.94 -76.82
C VAL A 310 -4.07 10.45 -76.52
N SER A 311 -5.17 9.68 -76.40
CA SER A 311 -5.47 8.23 -76.62
C SER A 311 -4.93 7.06 -75.75
N ARG A 312 -5.89 6.45 -75.02
CA ARG A 312 -6.24 5.02 -74.75
C ARG A 312 -5.72 3.93 -75.75
N PRO A 313 -5.82 2.58 -75.46
CA PRO A 313 -6.00 1.80 -74.22
C PRO A 313 -5.16 0.45 -74.18
N PRO A 314 -5.62 -0.77 -73.71
CA PRO A 314 -4.89 -1.55 -72.68
C PRO A 314 -4.57 -3.04 -73.01
N ILE A 315 -3.52 -3.67 -72.45
CA ILE A 315 -3.30 -5.15 -72.49
C ILE A 315 -2.55 -5.56 -71.21
N LYS A 316 -3.17 -6.25 -70.23
CA LYS A 316 -3.32 -7.71 -70.00
C LYS A 316 -2.03 -8.49 -69.69
N THR A 317 -2.11 -9.27 -68.58
CA THR A 317 -1.51 -10.61 -68.30
C THR A 317 0.02 -10.71 -68.22
N ALA A 318 0.65 -11.60 -67.46
CA ALA A 318 0.29 -12.56 -66.42
C ALA A 318 1.60 -13.13 -65.84
N ASN A 319 1.54 -13.56 -64.59
CA ASN A 319 2.14 -14.76 -63.97
C ASN A 319 3.63 -15.13 -64.11
N THR A 320 4.02 -15.87 -63.06
CA THR A 320 4.94 -17.05 -63.03
C THR A 320 6.34 -16.68 -62.52
N LEU A 321 6.64 -16.84 -61.22
CA LEU A 321 6.96 -18.07 -60.46
C LEU A 321 8.44 -18.49 -60.56
N ILE A 322 8.94 -18.95 -59.41
CA ILE A 322 9.87 -20.08 -59.20
C ILE A 322 11.37 -19.78 -58.94
N THR A 323 11.68 -19.97 -57.65
CA THR A 323 12.79 -20.73 -57.00
C THR A 323 14.20 -20.15 -56.82
N ASN A 324 14.60 -20.13 -55.54
CA ASN A 324 15.71 -20.87 -54.88
C ASN A 324 16.87 -21.31 -55.78
N THR A 325 18.15 -21.17 -55.42
CA THR A 325 18.83 -21.77 -54.26
C THR A 325 20.24 -21.19 -54.04
N ASN A 326 20.61 -21.09 -52.76
CA ASN A 326 21.87 -21.45 -52.07
C ASN A 326 23.28 -21.36 -52.72
N THR A 327 24.20 -21.13 -51.76
CA THR A 327 25.53 -21.75 -51.54
C THR A 327 26.81 -21.01 -51.96
N GLN A 328 27.43 -20.38 -50.94
CA GLN A 328 28.77 -20.65 -50.35
C GLN A 328 30.09 -20.48 -51.13
N PHE A 329 31.11 -20.21 -50.28
CA PHE A 329 32.57 -20.26 -50.42
C PHE A 329 33.26 -19.00 -50.97
N ALA A 330 34.45 -18.57 -50.52
CA ALA A 330 35.29 -18.71 -49.32
C ALA A 330 36.61 -17.96 -49.62
N THR A 331 37.42 -17.65 -48.58
CA THR A 331 38.91 -17.49 -48.59
C THR A 331 39.50 -16.29 -49.39
N GLN A 332 40.63 -15.64 -49.05
CA GLN A 332 41.64 -15.68 -47.98
C GLN A 332 42.55 -14.41 -48.10
N ILE A 333 42.99 -13.87 -46.94
CA ILE A 333 44.37 -13.51 -46.49
C ILE A 333 45.33 -12.60 -47.32
N SER A 334 46.00 -11.70 -46.57
CA SER A 334 47.41 -11.19 -46.67
C SER A 334 47.51 -9.67 -46.95
N SER A 335 48.38 -8.82 -46.38
CA SER A 335 49.33 -8.81 -45.25
C SER A 335 49.93 -7.38 -45.13
N ALA A 336 50.72 -7.14 -44.07
CA ALA A 336 51.78 -6.13 -43.91
C ALA A 336 51.50 -4.84 -43.09
N ALA A 337 52.14 -4.81 -41.91
CA ALA A 337 52.61 -3.63 -41.15
C ALA A 337 54.05 -3.26 -41.61
N PRO A 338 54.85 -2.34 -40.99
CA PRO A 338 54.66 -1.55 -39.76
C PRO A 338 55.20 -0.08 -39.78
N GLN A 339 54.95 0.70 -38.71
CA GLN A 339 55.99 1.27 -37.82
C GLN A 339 55.45 2.29 -36.80
N GLN A 340 55.98 2.17 -35.57
CA GLN A 340 55.79 3.01 -34.38
C GLN A 340 56.71 4.24 -34.40
N THR A 341 56.38 5.27 -33.62
CA THR A 341 57.32 5.84 -32.64
C THR A 341 56.56 6.61 -31.56
N ARG A 342 57.03 6.46 -30.32
CA ARG A 342 56.54 6.97 -29.04
C ARG A 342 57.68 7.74 -28.39
N ILE A 343 57.46 8.95 -27.87
CA ILE A 343 58.29 9.56 -26.80
C ILE A 343 57.38 10.46 -25.92
N GLU A 344 57.42 10.27 -24.60
CA GLU A 344 56.96 11.18 -23.52
C GLU A 344 58.21 11.68 -22.71
N PRO A 345 58.10 12.36 -21.53
CA PRO A 345 57.60 13.69 -21.19
C PRO A 345 58.66 14.52 -20.38
N ALA A 346 58.38 15.78 -19.99
CA ALA A 346 59.12 16.44 -18.89
C ALA A 346 58.37 17.63 -18.24
N LYS A 347 58.56 17.76 -16.92
CA LYS A 347 58.01 18.73 -15.96
C LYS A 347 58.84 20.03 -15.87
N ASP A 348 58.19 21.05 -15.29
CA ASP A 348 58.56 21.71 -14.02
C ASP A 348 58.91 23.22 -13.96
N THR A 349 58.33 23.84 -12.93
CA THR A 349 58.82 24.91 -12.03
C THR A 349 58.63 26.42 -12.30
N GLY A 350 58.08 27.07 -11.26
CA GLY A 350 58.37 28.44 -10.81
C GLY A 350 57.09 29.26 -10.49
N LEU A 351 56.94 30.05 -9.43
CA LEU A 351 57.74 30.38 -8.24
C LEU A 351 56.89 31.40 -7.41
N VAL A 352 56.66 31.12 -6.13
CA VAL A 352 56.73 32.03 -4.95
C VAL A 352 55.90 33.34 -4.85
N ALA A 353 55.35 33.49 -3.62
CA ALA A 353 55.03 34.70 -2.85
C ALA A 353 53.73 35.48 -3.11
N ARG A 354 52.82 35.40 -2.13
CA ARG A 354 52.64 36.50 -1.15
C ARG A 354 51.74 36.06 0.01
N ALA A 355 52.37 35.88 1.17
CA ALA A 355 51.73 35.86 2.47
C ALA A 355 52.06 37.15 3.22
N SER A 356 51.16 37.50 4.16
CA SER A 356 51.35 38.35 5.34
C SER A 356 51.07 39.85 5.20
N ILE A 357 50.12 40.34 6.01
CA ILE A 357 50.25 41.20 7.21
C ILE A 357 48.80 41.66 7.53
N TYR A 358 48.17 41.33 8.66
CA TYR A 358 48.41 41.92 9.98
C TYR A 358 47.95 40.98 11.11
N THR A 359 48.82 40.86 12.11
CA THR A 359 48.53 40.35 13.45
C THR A 359 48.55 41.53 14.42
N VAL A 360 47.82 41.38 15.52
CA VAL A 360 47.94 42.08 16.81
C VAL A 360 47.20 43.41 16.94
N LEU A 361 46.09 43.38 17.69
CA LEU A 361 46.01 44.11 18.96
C LEU A 361 45.22 43.32 20.03
N ILE A 362 45.96 42.97 21.09
CA ILE A 362 45.59 43.10 22.52
C ILE A 362 44.56 42.08 23.04
N VAL A 363 45.00 40.99 23.68
CA VAL A 363 45.43 40.91 25.11
C VAL A 363 44.33 41.35 26.06
N GLY A 364 43.51 40.38 26.45
CA GLY A 364 42.57 40.49 27.56
C GLY A 364 41.90 39.15 27.78
N PHE A 365 42.13 38.55 28.95
CA PHE A 365 41.37 37.42 29.48
C PHE A 365 41.66 36.02 28.92
N LEU A 366 42.93 35.63 28.96
CA LEU A 366 43.27 34.29 29.45
C LEU A 366 43.94 34.46 30.81
N PHE A 367 43.15 34.54 31.87
CA PHE A 367 43.50 34.16 33.25
C PHE A 367 42.27 34.48 34.10
N PHE A 368 41.44 33.47 34.38
CA PHE A 368 40.68 33.26 35.63
C PHE A 368 39.47 32.33 35.39
N GLY A 369 39.40 31.24 36.14
CA GLY A 369 38.12 30.77 36.68
C GLY A 369 37.45 29.56 36.02
N TRP A 370 38.05 28.39 36.23
CA TRP A 370 37.25 27.18 36.45
C TRP A 370 36.47 27.36 37.77
N GLN A 371 35.16 27.08 37.75
CA GLN A 371 34.18 27.14 38.85
C GLN A 371 33.73 28.54 39.31
N VAL A 372 32.49 28.93 38.96
CA VAL A 372 31.29 28.97 39.82
C VAL A 372 30.13 29.59 39.00
N PHE A 373 28.97 28.93 39.06
CA PHE A 373 27.61 29.30 38.59
C PHE A 373 26.99 28.39 37.53
N PHE A 374 26.42 27.29 38.04
CA PHE A 374 25.14 26.78 37.59
C PHE A 374 24.06 27.87 37.69
N ASN A 375 22.99 27.69 36.91
CA ASN A 375 21.81 28.54 36.70
C ASN A 375 21.98 29.70 35.72
N ASN A 376 21.58 29.44 34.48
CA ASN A 376 20.42 30.16 33.94
C ASN A 376 19.69 29.26 32.94
N GLU A 377 18.40 29.06 33.21
CA GLU A 377 17.44 28.39 32.35
C GLU A 377 17.45 29.06 30.96
N LYS A 378 17.53 28.24 29.90
CA LYS A 378 17.20 28.72 28.56
C LYS A 378 15.69 29.01 28.51
N PRO A 379 15.25 30.09 27.85
CA PRO A 379 13.85 30.49 27.84
C PRO A 379 12.97 29.39 27.24
N SER A 380 11.77 29.26 27.82
CA SER A 380 10.75 28.30 27.46
C SER A 380 10.27 28.49 26.02
N ALA A 381 9.90 27.37 25.37
CA ALA A 381 9.24 27.33 24.07
C ALA A 381 7.99 28.24 23.96
N LYS A 382 7.45 28.75 25.06
CA LYS A 382 6.32 29.69 25.06
C LYS A 382 6.66 31.05 24.41
N GLU A 383 7.92 31.48 24.39
CA GLU A 383 8.33 32.75 23.77
C GLU A 383 8.72 32.59 22.28
N GLN A 384 9.09 31.39 21.85
CA GLN A 384 9.42 31.11 20.44
C GLN A 384 8.19 30.80 19.57
N TRP A 385 7.06 30.42 20.19
CA TRP A 385 5.83 30.08 19.45
C TRP A 385 4.90 31.28 19.20
N ALA A 386 5.04 32.38 19.96
CA ALA A 386 4.23 33.59 19.75
C ALA A 386 4.64 34.40 18.51
N SER A 387 5.81 34.13 17.91
CA SER A 387 6.31 34.87 16.75
C SER A 387 6.05 34.19 15.40
N ILE A 388 5.47 32.98 15.38
CA ILE A 388 5.25 32.19 14.15
C ILE A 388 3.77 32.21 13.72
N THR A 389 2.83 32.43 14.64
CA THR A 389 1.41 32.59 14.30
C THR A 389 1.04 34.05 14.44
N GLY A 390 1.05 34.79 13.32
CA GLY A 390 0.55 36.16 13.24
C GLY A 390 -0.95 36.26 13.54
N GLN A 391 -1.31 36.14 14.83
CA GLN A 391 -2.59 36.57 15.38
C GLN A 391 -2.29 37.42 16.62
N ASN A 392 -2.34 38.74 16.43
CA ASN A 392 -2.60 39.68 17.52
C ASN A 392 -4.05 40.14 17.38
N SER A 393 -4.94 39.61 18.21
CA SER A 393 -5.83 40.43 19.04
C SER A 393 -6.57 39.55 20.05
N ASP A 394 -6.48 39.99 21.31
CA ASP A 394 -7.33 39.70 22.47
C ASP A 394 -7.23 38.35 23.18
N THR A 395 -6.38 38.38 24.21
CA THR A 395 -6.57 37.83 25.56
C THR A 395 -7.73 36.85 25.78
N GLY A 396 -7.40 35.57 25.86
CA GLY A 396 -8.22 34.54 26.47
C GLY A 396 -7.38 33.30 26.70
N ASN A 397 -7.33 32.78 27.93
CA ASN A 397 -6.66 31.52 28.26
C ASN A 397 -7.13 30.45 27.27
N PRO A 398 -6.25 29.73 26.53
CA PRO A 398 -6.70 28.76 25.54
C PRO A 398 -7.53 27.70 26.25
N ALA A 399 -8.79 27.53 25.81
CA ALA A 399 -9.70 26.56 26.40
C ALA A 399 -9.04 25.18 26.37
N LEU A 400 -8.79 24.61 27.55
CA LEU A 400 -8.23 23.28 27.68
C LEU A 400 -9.32 22.24 27.43
N ILE A 401 -8.98 21.20 26.69
CA ILE A 401 -9.86 20.11 26.32
C ILE A 401 -9.35 18.86 27.04
N PRO A 402 -10.19 18.13 27.78
CA PRO A 402 -9.78 16.89 28.41
C PRO A 402 -9.55 15.82 27.34
N LEU A 403 -8.38 15.19 27.36
CA LEU A 403 -8.02 14.06 26.52
C LEU A 403 -8.17 12.76 27.30
N THR A 404 -9.03 11.88 26.82
CA THR A 404 -9.20 10.51 27.31
C THR A 404 -8.85 9.53 26.20
N VAL A 405 -7.87 8.68 26.45
CA VAL A 405 -7.48 7.55 25.61
C VAL A 405 -7.96 6.28 26.27
N ASN A 406 -8.76 5.49 25.55
CA ASN A 406 -9.24 4.18 25.97
C ASN A 406 -8.43 3.11 25.21
N PRO A 407 -7.29 2.67 25.74
CA PRO A 407 -6.50 1.68 25.06
C PRO A 407 -7.11 0.28 25.26
N ILE A 408 -6.87 -0.61 24.31
CA ILE A 408 -7.26 -2.03 24.39
C ILE A 408 -5.99 -2.88 24.18
N PRO A 409 -5.59 -3.69 25.17
CA PRO A 409 -6.24 -3.95 26.47
C PRO A 409 -6.24 -2.71 27.39
N LYS A 410 -7.20 -2.63 28.33
CA LYS A 410 -7.41 -1.44 29.21
C LYS A 410 -6.19 -1.11 30.07
N GLU A 411 -5.39 -2.13 30.36
CA GLU A 411 -4.17 -2.08 31.13
C GLU A 411 -2.98 -1.53 30.33
N ALA A 412 -3.15 -1.26 29.04
CA ALA A 412 -2.09 -0.76 28.18
C ALA A 412 -1.63 0.64 28.62
N ARG A 413 -0.31 0.81 28.62
CA ARG A 413 0.33 2.08 28.95
C ARG A 413 0.18 3.06 27.79
N VAL A 414 -0.30 4.26 28.10
CA VAL A 414 -0.41 5.38 27.15
C VAL A 414 0.62 6.45 27.46
N ARG A 415 1.27 7.01 26.44
CA ARG A 415 2.20 8.14 26.53
C ARG A 415 1.91 9.15 25.43
N ILE A 416 2.10 10.43 25.71
CA ILE A 416 2.08 11.49 24.69
C ILE A 416 3.53 11.86 24.42
N LEU A 417 4.02 11.60 23.21
CA LEU A 417 5.43 11.68 22.85
C LEU A 417 5.89 13.12 22.58
N ASN A 418 4.98 14.03 22.25
CA ASN A 418 5.29 15.42 21.88
C ASN A 418 5.02 16.45 22.98
N ILE A 419 4.74 16.02 24.22
CA ILE A 419 4.64 16.89 25.40
C ILE A 419 5.43 16.30 26.58
N ARG A 420 5.67 17.11 27.62
CA ARG A 420 6.43 16.66 28.81
C ARG A 420 5.53 16.01 29.86
N GLU A 421 4.26 16.39 29.88
CA GLU A 421 3.27 15.95 30.83
C GLU A 421 3.00 14.45 30.66
N LYS A 422 2.94 13.74 31.78
CA LYS A 422 2.56 12.33 31.77
C LYS A 422 1.07 12.24 31.51
N TYR A 423 0.69 11.37 30.57
CA TYR A 423 -0.70 11.09 30.31
C TYR A 423 -1.38 10.51 31.56
N ALA A 424 -2.54 11.10 31.88
CA ALA A 424 -3.55 10.53 32.75
C ALA A 424 -4.92 10.72 32.05
N PRO A 425 -5.88 9.79 32.23
CA PRO A 425 -7.22 9.97 31.67
C PRO A 425 -7.83 11.33 32.07
N GLY A 426 -8.30 12.09 31.09
CA GLY A 426 -8.85 13.42 31.30
C GLY A 426 -7.81 14.54 31.40
N ILE A 427 -6.55 14.32 31.00
CA ILE A 427 -5.53 15.37 30.97
C ILE A 427 -6.00 16.55 30.12
N GLU A 428 -5.99 17.75 30.71
CA GLU A 428 -6.43 18.98 30.06
C GLU A 428 -5.31 19.57 29.20
N LEU A 429 -5.54 19.62 27.88
CA LEU A 429 -4.56 20.06 26.90
C LEU A 429 -5.18 21.10 25.95
N PRO A 430 -4.42 22.08 25.44
CA PRO A 430 -4.94 23.00 24.44
C PRO A 430 -5.33 22.25 23.15
N ALA A 431 -6.24 22.83 22.36
CA ALA A 431 -6.54 22.27 21.04
C ALA A 431 -5.26 22.18 20.19
N GLY A 432 -4.99 21.02 19.60
CA GLY A 432 -3.69 20.77 18.99
C GLY A 432 -3.52 19.34 18.47
N VAL A 433 -2.31 19.02 18.03
CA VAL A 433 -1.96 17.68 17.51
C VAL A 433 -1.02 17.00 18.51
N TYR A 434 -1.34 15.77 18.89
CA TYR A 434 -0.65 14.98 19.91
C TYR A 434 -0.24 13.62 19.37
N HIS A 435 0.98 13.20 19.66
CA HIS A 435 1.50 11.90 19.24
C HIS A 435 1.36 10.91 20.39
N LEU A 436 0.46 9.95 20.28
CA LEU A 436 0.22 8.94 21.29
C LEU A 436 1.07 7.69 21.03
N GLU A 437 1.62 7.10 22.08
CA GLU A 437 2.22 5.76 22.09
C GLU A 437 1.46 4.89 23.10
N ILE A 438 0.98 3.73 22.64
CA ILE A 438 0.23 2.78 23.44
C ILE A 438 1.00 1.46 23.41
N SER A 439 1.26 0.88 24.58
CA SER A 439 2.08 -0.33 24.71
C SER A 439 1.53 -1.27 25.78
N HIS A 440 1.54 -2.58 25.52
CA HIS A 440 1.17 -3.61 26.50
C HIS A 440 1.99 -4.89 26.25
N PRO A 441 2.43 -5.62 27.29
CA PRO A 441 3.08 -6.92 27.13
C PRO A 441 2.22 -7.90 26.31
N GLY A 442 2.80 -8.58 25.32
CA GLY A 442 2.07 -9.50 24.42
C GLY A 442 1.38 -8.82 23.22
N PHE A 443 1.48 -7.50 23.11
CA PHE A 443 0.96 -6.71 22.00
C PHE A 443 2.08 -5.87 21.35
N GLY A 444 1.97 -5.65 20.04
CA GLY A 444 2.76 -4.66 19.32
C GLY A 444 2.46 -3.25 19.82
N THR A 445 3.51 -2.46 19.99
CA THR A 445 3.38 -1.05 20.39
C THR A 445 2.79 -0.24 19.24
N LYS A 446 1.77 0.57 19.51
CA LYS A 446 1.08 1.39 18.50
C LYS A 446 1.33 2.87 18.76
N LYS A 447 1.75 3.59 17.72
CA LYS A 447 1.95 5.03 17.72
C LYS A 447 0.92 5.70 16.82
N LYS A 448 0.23 6.74 17.28
CA LYS A 448 -0.86 7.41 16.54
C LYS A 448 -0.84 8.92 16.78
N TRP A 449 -0.82 9.71 15.70
CA TRP A 449 -1.07 11.15 15.78
C TRP A 449 -2.58 11.40 15.89
N VAL A 450 -2.97 12.24 16.85
CA VAL A 450 -4.37 12.60 17.07
C VAL A 450 -4.52 14.10 17.20
N ARG A 451 -5.53 14.65 16.54
CA ARG A 451 -5.91 16.06 16.68
C ARG A 451 -6.97 16.19 17.77
N LEU A 452 -6.62 16.87 18.85
CA LEU A 452 -7.52 17.19 19.95
C LEU A 452 -8.34 18.44 19.61
N SER A 453 -9.64 18.27 19.58
CA SER A 453 -10.65 19.33 19.43
C SER A 453 -11.81 19.04 20.37
N ALA A 454 -12.71 20.02 20.59
CA ALA A 454 -13.88 19.84 21.46
C ALA A 454 -14.82 18.70 21.02
N GLN A 455 -14.68 18.20 19.78
CA GLN A 455 -15.46 17.09 19.22
C GLN A 455 -14.80 15.72 19.44
N ASN A 456 -13.48 15.67 19.71
CA ASN A 456 -12.67 14.45 19.77
C ASN A 456 -11.89 14.35 21.10
N SER A 457 -12.60 14.47 22.22
CA SER A 457 -12.02 14.38 23.57
C SER A 457 -11.74 12.94 24.04
N SER A 458 -12.39 11.94 23.43
CA SER A 458 -12.19 10.52 23.74
C SER A 458 -11.72 9.74 22.51
N ILE A 459 -10.67 8.95 22.65
CA ILE A 459 -10.05 8.21 21.54
C ILE A 459 -9.84 6.75 21.94
N ASP A 460 -10.42 5.83 21.18
CA ASP A 460 -10.24 4.39 21.39
C ASP A 460 -9.06 3.88 20.56
N ILE A 461 -8.14 3.12 21.17
CA ILE A 461 -6.93 2.63 20.49
C ILE A 461 -6.65 1.17 20.86
N ALA A 462 -6.94 0.25 19.94
CA ALA A 462 -6.57 -1.16 20.08
C ALA A 462 -5.13 -1.45 19.63
N LEU A 463 -4.41 -2.27 20.40
CA LEU A 463 -3.11 -2.81 20.07
C LEU A 463 -3.23 -4.13 19.31
N GLN A 464 -2.33 -4.36 18.36
CA GLN A 464 -2.23 -5.64 17.64
C GLN A 464 -1.47 -6.65 18.50
N LYS A 465 -1.89 -7.92 18.54
CA LYS A 465 -1.16 -8.97 19.27
C LYS A 465 0.20 -9.20 18.59
N SER A 466 1.30 -9.25 19.36
CA SER A 466 2.62 -9.51 18.79
C SER A 466 2.69 -10.97 18.33
N ASN A 467 3.22 -11.25 17.13
CA ASN A 467 3.48 -12.61 16.63
C ASN A 467 4.33 -13.38 17.65
N GLN A 468 3.69 -14.10 18.56
CA GLN A 468 4.40 -15.06 19.39
C GLN A 468 4.78 -16.22 18.48
N THR A 469 6.08 -16.37 18.27
CA THR A 469 6.68 -17.62 17.83
C THR A 469 6.17 -18.75 18.73
N LEU A 470 5.54 -19.75 18.11
CA LEU A 470 5.16 -21.01 18.74
C LEU A 470 6.42 -21.76 19.20
N ASN A 471 6.93 -21.39 20.36
CA ASN A 471 7.76 -22.27 21.17
C ASN A 471 6.83 -22.96 22.18
N GLY A 472 6.35 -24.16 21.85
CA GLY A 472 5.74 -25.07 22.82
C GLY A 472 4.64 -25.98 22.25
N ASN A 473 4.73 -27.28 22.57
CA ASN A 473 3.78 -28.36 22.28
C ASN A 473 2.40 -28.20 22.99
N THR A 474 1.86 -26.99 23.04
CA THR A 474 0.63 -26.68 23.79
C THR A 474 -0.50 -26.45 22.81
N LEU A 475 -1.61 -27.18 22.97
CA LEU A 475 -2.80 -27.06 22.12
C LEU A 475 -3.30 -25.60 22.12
N PRO A 476 -3.28 -24.89 20.97
CA PRO A 476 -3.82 -23.54 20.88
C PRO A 476 -5.35 -23.61 21.00
N LEU A 477 -5.88 -23.14 22.13
CA LEU A 477 -7.31 -23.10 22.39
C LEU A 477 -7.88 -21.70 22.10
N PRO A 478 -9.11 -21.61 21.56
CA PRO A 478 -9.76 -20.33 21.34
C PRO A 478 -10.04 -19.63 22.66
N GLU A 479 -9.72 -18.35 22.73
CA GLU A 479 -10.09 -17.50 23.86
C GLU A 479 -11.61 -17.28 23.83
N LEU A 480 -12.28 -17.51 24.97
CA LEU A 480 -13.73 -17.47 25.05
C LEU A 480 -14.23 -16.31 25.92
N VAL A 481 -15.37 -15.75 25.52
CA VAL A 481 -16.11 -14.72 26.22
C VAL A 481 -17.46 -15.28 26.65
N LEU A 482 -17.86 -15.02 27.90
CA LEU A 482 -19.19 -15.37 28.41
C LEU A 482 -20.24 -14.37 27.91
N ILE A 483 -21.25 -14.87 27.22
CA ILE A 483 -22.44 -14.12 26.82
C ILE A 483 -23.62 -14.55 27.68
N LYS A 484 -24.30 -13.59 28.29
CA LYS A 484 -25.48 -13.82 29.12
C LYS A 484 -26.73 -14.01 28.27
N ALA A 485 -27.57 -14.95 28.69
CA ALA A 485 -28.92 -15.14 28.17
C ALA A 485 -29.69 -13.81 28.15
N GLY A 486 -30.57 -13.64 27.16
CA GLY A 486 -31.31 -12.39 27.00
C GLY A 486 -32.15 -12.37 25.74
N THR A 487 -32.89 -11.29 25.58
CA THR A 487 -33.80 -11.09 24.45
C THR A 487 -33.35 -9.89 23.63
N PHE A 488 -33.40 -10.00 22.30
CA PHE A 488 -33.05 -8.92 21.39
C PHE A 488 -33.94 -8.91 20.16
N LEU A 489 -33.88 -7.81 19.42
CA LEU A 489 -34.54 -7.69 18.12
C LEU A 489 -33.57 -8.09 17.02
N MET A 490 -33.80 -9.25 16.39
CA MET A 490 -33.01 -9.79 15.30
C MET A 490 -33.45 -9.20 13.95
N GLY A 491 -32.49 -8.88 13.09
CA GLY A 491 -32.74 -8.36 11.74
C GLY A 491 -32.50 -6.86 11.60
N ASN A 492 -32.80 -6.32 10.42
CA ASN A 492 -32.54 -4.93 10.10
C ASN A 492 -33.41 -3.99 10.95
N PRO A 493 -32.82 -3.08 11.76
CA PRO A 493 -33.58 -2.21 12.64
C PRO A 493 -34.49 -1.20 11.92
N ASN A 494 -34.25 -0.92 10.63
CA ASN A 494 -34.98 0.08 9.85
C ASN A 494 -36.17 -0.48 9.05
N ILE A 495 -36.40 -1.79 9.06
CA ILE A 495 -37.48 -2.43 8.27
C ILE A 495 -38.48 -3.09 9.21
N GLN A 496 -38.14 -4.29 9.69
CA GLN A 496 -38.92 -5.06 10.65
C GLN A 496 -37.99 -6.16 11.21
N GLY A 497 -37.88 -6.22 12.53
CA GLY A 497 -37.09 -7.25 13.22
C GLY A 497 -37.99 -8.26 13.94
N THR A 498 -37.42 -9.43 14.24
CA THR A 498 -38.08 -10.49 15.00
C THR A 498 -37.53 -10.52 16.41
N GLN A 499 -38.38 -10.51 17.43
CA GLN A 499 -37.93 -10.67 18.81
C GLN A 499 -37.46 -12.12 19.02
N VAL A 500 -36.21 -12.28 19.43
CA VAL A 500 -35.59 -13.59 19.66
C VAL A 500 -35.01 -13.63 21.06
N THR A 501 -35.23 -14.75 21.76
CA THR A 501 -34.71 -14.98 23.11
C THR A 501 -33.62 -16.04 23.06
N ILE A 502 -32.43 -15.67 23.56
CA ILE A 502 -31.34 -16.58 23.87
C ILE A 502 -31.59 -17.13 25.27
N GLU A 503 -31.94 -18.40 25.37
CA GLU A 503 -32.40 -19.02 26.62
C GLU A 503 -31.29 -19.27 27.65
N ARG A 504 -30.03 -19.37 27.20
CA ARG A 504 -28.93 -19.84 28.02
C ARG A 504 -27.69 -18.99 27.83
N ASP A 505 -26.94 -18.86 28.92
CA ASP A 505 -25.58 -18.36 28.87
C ASP A 505 -24.73 -19.32 28.01
N PHE A 506 -23.83 -18.76 27.22
CA PHE A 506 -22.88 -19.52 26.43
C PHE A 506 -21.54 -18.83 26.37
N TYR A 507 -20.49 -19.59 26.10
CA TYR A 507 -19.19 -19.03 25.77
C TYR A 507 -19.05 -18.97 24.25
N ILE A 508 -18.49 -17.88 23.72
CA ILE A 508 -18.19 -17.75 22.29
C ILE A 508 -16.77 -17.27 22.12
N SER A 509 -16.09 -17.73 21.06
CA SER A 509 -14.73 -17.29 20.82
C SER A 509 -14.67 -15.79 20.59
N ARG A 510 -13.76 -15.15 21.33
CA ARG A 510 -13.51 -13.71 21.30
C ARG A 510 -13.19 -13.23 19.88
N TYR A 511 -12.41 -14.06 19.19
CA TYR A 511 -11.92 -13.86 17.85
C TYR A 511 -12.47 -14.93 16.90
N GLU A 512 -12.36 -14.64 15.61
CA GLU A 512 -12.45 -15.65 14.54
C GLU A 512 -11.34 -16.70 14.76
N ILE A 513 -11.59 -17.96 14.40
CA ILE A 513 -10.56 -19.01 14.47
C ILE A 513 -9.42 -18.64 13.53
N THR A 514 -8.20 -18.70 14.04
CA THR A 514 -6.99 -18.30 13.34
C THR A 514 -6.38 -19.44 12.51
N PHE A 515 -5.47 -19.10 11.60
CA PHE A 515 -4.65 -20.10 10.92
C PHE A 515 -3.82 -20.92 11.91
N ASN A 516 -3.24 -20.32 12.95
CA ASN A 516 -2.47 -21.04 13.97
C ASN A 516 -3.29 -22.17 14.64
N GLU A 517 -4.53 -21.86 15.00
CA GLU A 517 -5.44 -22.84 15.62
C GLU A 517 -5.86 -23.93 14.62
N TYR A 518 -6.20 -23.54 13.38
CA TYR A 518 -6.65 -24.49 12.37
C TYR A 518 -5.51 -25.38 11.85
N ASP A 519 -4.30 -24.85 11.72
CA ASP A 519 -3.13 -25.59 11.23
C ASP A 519 -2.76 -26.71 12.19
N PHE A 520 -2.84 -26.45 13.49
CA PHE A 520 -2.64 -27.49 14.51
C PHE A 520 -3.61 -28.65 14.31
N PHE A 521 -4.91 -28.36 14.13
CA PHE A 521 -5.93 -29.35 13.80
C PHE A 521 -5.60 -30.12 12.51
N ALA A 522 -5.25 -29.41 11.44
CA ALA A 522 -5.01 -30.01 10.14
C ALA A 522 -3.79 -30.95 10.18
N ILE A 523 -2.71 -30.55 10.84
CA ILE A 523 -1.51 -31.37 11.03
C ILE A 523 -1.83 -32.62 11.86
N GLU A 524 -2.49 -32.45 13.01
CA GLU A 524 -2.82 -33.55 13.93
C GLU A 524 -3.76 -34.58 13.29
N THR A 525 -4.65 -34.14 12.40
CA THR A 525 -5.61 -35.01 11.71
C THR A 525 -5.18 -35.44 10.31
N ASN A 526 -3.94 -35.09 9.91
CA ASN A 526 -3.39 -35.35 8.58
C ASN A 526 -4.29 -34.85 7.43
N ARG A 527 -4.88 -33.67 7.60
CA ARG A 527 -5.66 -32.95 6.57
C ARG A 527 -4.79 -31.94 5.84
N SER A 528 -5.17 -31.65 4.60
CA SER A 528 -4.56 -30.56 3.83
C SER A 528 -4.80 -29.21 4.50
N LEU A 529 -3.74 -28.39 4.57
CA LEU A 529 -3.84 -27.02 5.04
C LEU A 529 -4.66 -26.18 4.03
N PRO A 530 -5.56 -25.30 4.51
CA PRO A 530 -6.28 -24.39 3.64
C PRO A 530 -5.31 -23.34 3.07
N ASP A 531 -5.56 -22.92 1.82
CA ASP A 531 -4.80 -21.87 1.14
C ASP A 531 -4.95 -20.53 1.88
N ASP A 532 -3.82 -19.89 2.21
CA ASP A 532 -3.78 -18.58 2.86
C ASP A 532 -3.86 -17.41 1.87
N SER A 533 -4.08 -17.70 0.58
CA SER A 533 -4.10 -16.75 -0.53
C SER A 533 -2.78 -15.98 -0.70
N GLY A 534 -1.68 -16.46 -0.11
CA GLY A 534 -0.39 -15.79 -0.07
C GLY A 534 -0.35 -14.55 0.84
N TRP A 535 -1.29 -14.42 1.78
CA TRP A 535 -1.38 -13.27 2.70
C TRP A 535 -0.67 -13.48 4.03
N GLY A 536 -0.11 -14.67 4.23
CA GLY A 536 0.46 -15.11 5.49
C GLY A 536 -0.57 -15.79 6.38
N ARG A 537 -0.07 -16.72 7.20
CA ARG A 537 -0.81 -17.49 8.20
C ARG A 537 -0.70 -16.81 9.57
N GLY A 538 -0.78 -17.56 10.67
CA GLY A 538 -0.61 -17.01 12.02
C GLY A 538 -1.94 -16.65 12.69
N GLU A 539 -1.97 -15.50 13.37
CA GLU A 539 -3.15 -14.95 14.07
C GLU A 539 -4.18 -14.31 13.11
N ARG A 540 -4.06 -14.54 11.80
CA ARG A 540 -5.07 -14.14 10.83
C ARG A 540 -6.23 -15.13 10.87
N PRO A 541 -7.48 -14.70 10.61
CA PRO A 541 -8.58 -15.64 10.55
C PRO A 541 -8.33 -16.65 9.44
N VAL A 542 -8.63 -17.91 9.73
CA VAL A 542 -8.56 -18.96 8.72
C VAL A 542 -9.61 -18.69 7.64
N ILE A 543 -9.17 -18.76 6.39
CA ILE A 543 -9.99 -18.54 5.19
C ILE A 543 -9.87 -19.72 4.25
N ASN A 544 -10.68 -19.72 3.17
CA ASN A 544 -10.74 -20.85 2.23
C ASN A 544 -11.13 -22.17 2.91
N ILE A 545 -11.96 -22.08 3.95
CA ILE A 545 -12.55 -23.23 4.63
C ILE A 545 -14.04 -23.34 4.30
N SER A 546 -14.50 -24.57 4.13
CA SER A 546 -15.92 -24.88 3.95
C SER A 546 -16.63 -25.01 5.31
N TRP A 547 -17.96 -25.09 5.29
CA TRP A 547 -18.74 -25.38 6.50
C TRP A 547 -18.40 -26.77 7.05
N ASP A 548 -18.16 -27.74 6.16
CA ASP A 548 -17.76 -29.10 6.55
C ASP A 548 -16.38 -29.12 7.22
N ASP A 549 -15.46 -28.28 6.75
CA ASP A 549 -14.13 -28.10 7.36
C ASP A 549 -14.21 -27.48 8.76
N ALA A 550 -15.05 -26.45 8.93
CA ALA A 550 -15.30 -25.86 10.25
C ALA A 550 -15.87 -26.88 11.24
N ASN A 551 -16.80 -27.73 10.80
CA ASN A 551 -17.33 -28.81 11.64
C ASN A 551 -16.30 -29.92 11.92
N ALA A 552 -15.41 -30.21 10.97
CA ALA A 552 -14.31 -31.15 11.21
C ALA A 552 -13.37 -30.64 12.32
N TYR A 553 -13.01 -29.35 12.28
CA TYR A 553 -12.24 -28.68 13.34
C TYR A 553 -12.97 -28.76 14.68
N ILE A 554 -14.26 -28.41 14.72
CA ILE A 554 -15.08 -28.45 15.95
C ILE A 554 -15.14 -29.88 16.53
N ASN A 555 -15.38 -30.89 15.68
CA ASN A 555 -15.44 -32.27 16.11
C ASN A 555 -14.12 -32.76 16.71
N TRP A 556 -13.00 -32.31 16.14
CA TRP A 556 -11.68 -32.55 16.73
C TRP A 556 -11.53 -31.82 18.06
N LEU A 557 -11.87 -30.52 18.13
CA LEU A 557 -11.77 -29.73 19.36
C LEU A 557 -12.59 -30.33 20.51
N ASN A 558 -13.79 -30.84 20.21
CA ASN A 558 -14.65 -31.55 21.16
C ASN A 558 -13.98 -32.80 21.72
N LYS A 559 -13.40 -33.63 20.84
CA LYS A 559 -12.69 -34.85 21.23
C LYS A 559 -11.46 -34.55 22.07
N THR A 560 -10.69 -33.54 21.68
CA THR A 560 -9.42 -33.20 22.34
C THR A 560 -9.62 -32.56 23.71
N THR A 561 -10.67 -31.75 23.88
CA THR A 561 -10.90 -30.99 25.12
C THR A 561 -11.92 -31.62 26.07
N GLY A 562 -12.76 -32.55 25.58
CA GLY A 562 -13.90 -33.09 26.32
C GLY A 562 -15.04 -32.10 26.56
N LYS A 563 -14.99 -30.92 25.93
CA LYS A 563 -16.03 -29.89 25.99
C LYS A 563 -16.92 -29.95 24.75
N ILE A 564 -18.08 -29.27 24.81
CA ILE A 564 -19.03 -29.21 23.70
C ILE A 564 -18.90 -27.86 23.01
N TYR A 565 -18.29 -27.87 21.83
CA TYR A 565 -18.24 -26.76 20.88
C TYR A 565 -19.13 -27.02 19.67
N ARG A 566 -19.62 -25.94 19.07
CA ARG A 566 -20.35 -25.92 17.80
C ARG A 566 -20.20 -24.56 17.10
N LEU A 567 -20.66 -24.47 15.86
CA LEU A 567 -20.92 -23.16 15.26
C LEU A 567 -22.07 -22.48 16.02
N PRO A 568 -22.02 -21.15 16.21
CA PRO A 568 -23.15 -20.41 16.75
C PRO A 568 -24.35 -20.51 15.79
N SER A 569 -25.55 -20.41 16.34
CA SER A 569 -26.73 -20.12 15.52
C SER A 569 -26.69 -18.70 14.98
N ALA A 570 -27.43 -18.44 13.89
CA ALA A 570 -27.55 -17.12 13.29
C ALA A 570 -28.12 -16.10 14.29
N ALA A 571 -28.98 -16.55 15.21
CA ALA A 571 -29.52 -15.74 16.30
C ALA A 571 -28.46 -15.47 17.39
N GLU A 572 -27.78 -16.49 17.90
CA GLU A 572 -26.70 -16.32 18.89
C GLU A 572 -25.57 -15.46 18.36
N TRP A 573 -25.20 -15.65 17.08
CA TRP A 573 -24.17 -14.87 16.42
C TRP A 573 -24.57 -13.40 16.33
N GLU A 574 -25.79 -13.08 15.86
CA GLU A 574 -26.23 -11.68 15.76
C GLU A 574 -26.40 -11.03 17.13
N TYR A 575 -26.94 -11.76 18.11
CA TYR A 575 -27.03 -11.30 19.50
C TYR A 575 -25.66 -10.93 20.06
N ALA A 576 -24.68 -11.83 19.89
CA ALA A 576 -23.32 -11.61 20.35
C ALA A 576 -22.63 -10.48 19.57
N ALA A 577 -22.85 -10.40 18.24
CA ALA A 577 -22.27 -9.39 17.37
C ALA A 577 -22.75 -7.98 17.69
N ARG A 578 -24.02 -7.83 18.08
CA ARG A 578 -24.62 -6.54 18.46
C ARG A 578 -24.03 -5.91 19.71
N GLY A 579 -23.46 -6.71 20.62
CA GLY A 579 -22.82 -6.22 21.84
C GLY A 579 -23.69 -5.21 22.57
N ASN A 580 -24.91 -5.60 22.94
CA ASN A 580 -25.89 -4.78 23.66
C ASN A 580 -26.52 -3.58 22.90
N THR A 581 -26.36 -3.50 21.58
CA THR A 581 -26.97 -2.45 20.75
C THR A 581 -28.14 -2.95 19.89
N THR A 582 -29.03 -2.04 19.50
CA THR A 582 -30.10 -2.30 18.51
C THR A 582 -29.78 -1.74 17.13
N SER A 583 -28.63 -1.09 16.97
CA SER A 583 -28.21 -0.44 15.72
C SER A 583 -27.74 -1.44 14.65
N SER A 584 -27.53 -0.93 13.43
CA SER A 584 -27.02 -1.71 12.30
C SER A 584 -25.60 -2.24 12.52
N TYR A 585 -24.79 -1.50 13.27
CA TYR A 585 -23.45 -1.88 13.69
C TYR A 585 -23.35 -1.85 15.21
N TRP A 586 -22.38 -2.55 15.79
CA TRP A 586 -22.15 -2.53 17.24
C TRP A 586 -21.67 -1.16 17.74
N TRP A 587 -21.20 -0.29 16.86
CA TRP A 587 -20.80 1.09 17.18
C TRP A 587 -21.89 2.13 16.90
N GLY A 588 -23.08 1.74 16.45
CA GLY A 588 -24.17 2.65 16.11
C GLY A 588 -24.68 2.49 14.68
N ASN A 589 -25.44 3.47 14.19
CA ASN A 589 -26.05 3.44 12.85
C ASN A 589 -25.23 4.21 11.79
N ASN A 590 -24.21 4.97 12.22
CA ASN A 590 -23.39 5.75 11.31
C ASN A 590 -22.32 4.86 10.67
N ALA A 591 -22.42 4.66 9.35
CA ALA A 591 -21.45 3.89 8.58
C ALA A 591 -20.08 4.58 8.50
N GLU A 592 -20.01 5.92 8.67
CA GLU A 592 -18.74 6.65 8.59
C GLU A 592 -17.80 6.35 9.77
N ASP A 593 -18.33 5.87 10.89
CA ASP A 593 -17.56 5.51 12.09
C ASP A 593 -16.79 4.18 11.93
N ALA A 594 -16.95 3.52 10.79
CA ALA A 594 -16.29 2.25 10.46
C ALA A 594 -14.75 2.36 10.31
N HIS A 595 -14.22 3.57 10.13
CA HIS A 595 -12.78 3.84 9.88
C HIS A 595 -11.82 3.16 10.85
N ASP A 596 -12.05 3.25 12.15
CA ASP A 596 -11.14 2.65 13.13
C ASP A 596 -11.74 1.40 13.81
N ARG A 597 -12.82 0.85 13.25
CA ARG A 597 -13.66 -0.16 13.92
C ARG A 597 -13.78 -1.47 13.17
N THR A 598 -13.38 -1.52 11.91
CA THR A 598 -13.53 -2.72 11.07
C THR A 598 -12.58 -2.75 9.87
N ASN A 599 -12.34 -3.97 9.37
CA ASN A 599 -11.76 -4.23 8.06
C ASN A 599 -12.88 -4.54 7.03
N CYS A 600 -13.12 -3.61 6.10
CA CYS A 600 -14.01 -3.82 4.94
C CYS A 600 -13.52 -3.04 3.72
N ARG A 601 -14.04 -3.37 2.53
CA ARG A 601 -13.50 -2.91 1.23
C ARG A 601 -13.85 -1.48 0.87
N PHE A 602 -15.07 -1.05 1.20
CA PHE A 602 -15.62 0.21 0.73
C PHE A 602 -16.48 0.84 1.81
N GLY A 603 -16.25 2.13 2.06
CA GLY A 603 -17.02 2.92 3.04
C GLY A 603 -16.47 2.83 4.46
N CYS A 604 -15.65 1.82 4.78
CA CYS A 604 -14.95 1.77 6.05
C CYS A 604 -13.88 2.86 6.15
N LYS A 605 -13.14 3.18 5.07
CA LYS A 605 -12.12 4.25 5.04
C LYS A 605 -10.98 4.03 6.04
N SER A 606 -10.77 2.81 6.55
CA SER A 606 -9.80 2.60 7.64
C SER A 606 -8.38 3.05 7.27
N TRP A 607 -7.52 3.39 8.24
CA TRP A 607 -6.10 3.72 7.97
C TRP A 607 -5.38 2.62 7.18
N TRP A 608 -5.93 1.40 7.21
CA TRP A 608 -5.46 0.19 6.55
C TRP A 608 -6.05 -0.02 5.15
N ASP A 609 -6.96 0.86 4.69
CA ASP A 609 -7.39 0.99 3.29
C ASP A 609 -6.26 1.61 2.44
N SER A 610 -5.07 0.99 2.47
CA SER A 610 -4.18 1.12 1.32
C SER A 610 -4.88 0.41 0.17
N PHE A 611 -4.97 1.07 -0.99
CA PHE A 611 -5.68 0.62 -2.20
C PHE A 611 -5.33 -0.81 -2.70
N PHE A 612 -4.35 -1.46 -2.07
CA PHE A 612 -3.75 -2.75 -2.44
C PHE A 612 -3.83 -3.80 -1.34
N ASP A 613 -4.35 -3.50 -0.14
CA ASP A 613 -4.40 -4.45 0.97
C ASP A 613 -5.80 -5.07 1.12
N ASN A 614 -6.26 -5.75 0.06
CA ASN A 614 -7.51 -6.51 0.07
C ASN A 614 -7.26 -7.91 0.65
N LYS A 615 -6.87 -7.96 1.92
CA LYS A 615 -6.63 -9.17 2.71
C LYS A 615 -7.34 -9.06 4.05
N THR A 616 -7.43 -10.18 4.78
CA THR A 616 -7.87 -10.19 6.18
C THR A 616 -6.96 -9.30 7.03
N GLN A 617 -7.22 -9.11 8.32
CA GLN A 617 -6.22 -8.61 9.27
C GLN A 617 -5.96 -9.65 10.35
N VAL A 618 -4.96 -9.42 11.20
CA VAL A 618 -4.85 -10.23 12.41
C VAL A 618 -6.09 -10.01 13.26
N VAL A 619 -6.61 -11.06 13.87
CA VAL A 619 -7.80 -10.96 14.71
C VAL A 619 -7.54 -10.00 15.87
N GLY A 620 -8.56 -9.23 16.24
CA GLY A 620 -8.45 -8.25 17.32
C GLY A 620 -7.73 -6.94 16.97
N ALA A 621 -7.40 -6.71 15.69
CA ALA A 621 -6.80 -5.45 15.25
C ALA A 621 -7.71 -4.22 15.47
N PHE A 622 -9.02 -4.45 15.59
CA PHE A 622 -10.04 -3.43 15.81
C PHE A 622 -10.67 -3.57 17.21
N PRO A 623 -11.27 -2.50 17.77
CA PRO A 623 -11.92 -2.56 19.08
C PRO A 623 -13.04 -3.62 19.12
N PRO A 624 -13.29 -4.22 20.30
CA PRO A 624 -14.42 -5.13 20.48
C PRO A 624 -15.73 -4.36 20.64
N ASN A 625 -16.85 -5.08 20.51
CA ASN A 625 -18.16 -4.62 20.99
C ASN A 625 -18.28 -4.70 22.52
N ASP A 626 -19.43 -4.28 23.09
CA ASP A 626 -19.61 -4.24 24.56
C ASP A 626 -19.54 -5.60 25.25
N PHE A 627 -19.73 -6.69 24.50
CA PHE A 627 -19.54 -8.04 25.02
C PHE A 627 -18.08 -8.49 24.98
N GLY A 628 -17.19 -7.75 24.32
CA GLY A 628 -15.77 -8.09 24.22
C GLY A 628 -15.42 -8.91 22.98
N LEU A 629 -16.36 -9.07 22.02
CA LEU A 629 -16.10 -9.76 20.75
C LEU A 629 -15.48 -8.82 19.73
N HIS A 630 -14.50 -9.33 19.00
CA HIS A 630 -13.85 -8.62 17.91
C HIS A 630 -14.33 -9.10 16.54
N ASP A 631 -14.09 -8.26 15.53
CA ASP A 631 -14.26 -8.58 14.12
C ASP A 631 -15.68 -9.00 13.71
N THR A 632 -16.70 -8.72 14.54
CA THR A 632 -18.12 -9.09 14.28
C THR A 632 -18.80 -8.26 13.18
N ALA A 633 -18.05 -7.38 12.52
CA ALA A 633 -18.54 -6.48 11.48
C ALA A 633 -17.47 -6.26 10.42
N GLY A 634 -16.82 -7.30 9.92
CA GLY A 634 -15.76 -7.20 8.91
C GLY A 634 -14.72 -8.30 9.09
N ASN A 635 -13.53 -8.11 8.54
CA ASN A 635 -12.46 -9.12 8.51
C ASN A 635 -12.89 -10.37 7.72
N VAL A 636 -13.58 -11.37 8.29
CA VAL A 636 -14.24 -12.42 7.49
C VAL A 636 -15.73 -12.55 7.82
N ALA A 637 -16.52 -12.97 6.83
CA ALA A 637 -17.88 -13.39 7.11
C ALA A 637 -17.85 -14.80 7.71
N GLU A 638 -18.81 -15.16 8.56
CA GLU A 638 -18.66 -16.34 9.41
C GLU A 638 -19.76 -17.38 9.22
N TRP A 639 -19.35 -18.65 9.13
CA TRP A 639 -20.28 -19.78 9.10
C TRP A 639 -21.12 -19.88 10.37
N THR A 640 -22.41 -20.16 10.20
CA THR A 640 -23.35 -20.50 11.29
C THR A 640 -23.99 -21.86 11.05
N ILE A 641 -24.66 -22.42 12.06
CA ILE A 641 -25.29 -23.75 11.93
C ILE A 641 -26.55 -23.74 11.04
N ASP A 642 -27.21 -22.59 10.93
CA ASP A 642 -28.51 -22.41 10.30
C ASP A 642 -28.50 -22.57 8.77
N CYS A 643 -29.66 -22.90 8.21
CA CYS A 643 -29.88 -22.82 6.76
C CYS A 643 -30.06 -21.36 6.33
N ALA A 644 -29.53 -21.01 5.16
CA ALA A 644 -29.79 -19.70 4.56
C ALA A 644 -31.14 -19.63 3.86
N ASP A 645 -31.70 -20.78 3.46
CA ASP A 645 -32.89 -20.87 2.61
C ASP A 645 -34.21 -20.96 3.41
N THR A 646 -34.14 -20.99 4.74
CA THR A 646 -35.33 -21.10 5.60
C THR A 646 -35.77 -19.74 6.13
N PRO A 647 -37.06 -19.35 5.99
CA PRO A 647 -37.57 -18.07 6.50
C PRO A 647 -37.59 -17.94 8.03
N ASN A 648 -37.37 -19.04 8.76
CA ASN A 648 -37.53 -19.08 10.21
C ASN A 648 -36.17 -19.33 10.90
N PRO A 649 -35.59 -18.32 11.59
CA PRO A 649 -34.27 -18.40 12.25
C PRO A 649 -34.23 -19.33 13.49
N SER A 650 -35.31 -20.08 13.75
CA SER A 650 -35.43 -21.07 14.82
C SER A 650 -35.57 -22.51 14.30
N ALA A 651 -35.37 -22.74 13.00
CA ALA A 651 -35.49 -24.07 12.40
C ALA A 651 -34.34 -24.98 12.86
N ASN A 652 -34.70 -26.22 13.25
CA ASN A 652 -33.79 -27.22 13.81
C ASN A 652 -32.44 -27.32 13.06
N PRO A 653 -31.28 -27.19 13.73
CA PRO A 653 -29.95 -27.24 13.11
C PRO A 653 -29.63 -28.54 12.32
N GLN A 654 -30.44 -29.58 12.49
CA GLN A 654 -30.32 -30.88 11.82
C GLN A 654 -31.03 -30.99 10.46
N THR A 655 -31.68 -29.92 9.98
CA THR A 655 -32.42 -29.95 8.71
C THR A 655 -31.44 -29.97 7.52
N ALA A 656 -31.70 -30.78 6.50
CA ALA A 656 -30.90 -30.80 5.27
C ALA A 656 -31.05 -29.45 4.54
N CYS A 657 -29.99 -28.62 4.55
CA CYS A 657 -29.96 -27.33 3.87
C CYS A 657 -29.37 -27.44 2.47
N LEU A 658 -29.94 -26.73 1.49
CA LEU A 658 -29.26 -26.51 0.21
C LEU A 658 -28.09 -25.52 0.38
N LYS A 659 -28.31 -24.46 1.19
CA LYS A 659 -27.29 -23.50 1.58
C LYS A 659 -27.27 -23.27 3.09
N ARG A 660 -26.07 -23.13 3.64
CA ARG A 660 -25.79 -22.73 5.03
C ARG A 660 -25.64 -21.22 5.12
N ALA A 661 -26.07 -20.66 6.25
CA ALA A 661 -26.00 -19.24 6.52
C ALA A 661 -24.57 -18.82 6.90
N VAL A 662 -24.13 -17.72 6.29
CA VAL A 662 -22.92 -16.99 6.63
C VAL A 662 -23.33 -15.59 7.06
N ARG A 663 -22.85 -15.16 8.23
CA ARG A 663 -23.28 -13.93 8.89
C ARG A 663 -22.17 -12.88 8.91
N GLY A 664 -22.59 -11.64 9.09
CA GLY A 664 -21.72 -10.48 9.02
C GLY A 664 -21.27 -10.19 7.60
N GLY A 665 -20.12 -9.54 7.48
CA GLY A 665 -19.47 -9.31 6.20
C GLY A 665 -17.96 -9.39 6.35
N ALA A 666 -17.25 -9.29 5.23
CA ALA A 666 -15.82 -9.53 5.20
C ALA A 666 -15.04 -8.30 4.77
N PHE A 667 -13.70 -8.41 4.77
CA PHE A 667 -12.79 -7.43 4.20
C PHE A 667 -13.11 -7.07 2.73
N THR A 668 -13.85 -7.93 2.01
CA THR A 668 -14.31 -7.68 0.62
C THR A 668 -15.65 -6.94 0.52
N SER A 669 -16.39 -6.83 1.62
CA SER A 669 -17.73 -6.25 1.67
C SER A 669 -17.70 -4.72 1.70
N LYS A 670 -18.79 -4.09 1.23
CA LYS A 670 -19.06 -2.67 1.52
C LYS A 670 -19.50 -2.53 2.97
N VAL A 671 -19.38 -1.33 3.54
CA VAL A 671 -19.81 -1.00 4.91
C VAL A 671 -21.28 -1.35 5.16
N GLU A 672 -22.15 -1.20 4.16
CA GLU A 672 -23.56 -1.59 4.25
C GLU A 672 -23.76 -3.11 4.42
N ASN A 673 -22.83 -3.91 3.88
CA ASN A 673 -22.89 -5.37 3.84
C ASN A 673 -22.08 -6.04 4.97
N ILE A 674 -21.61 -5.27 5.95
CA ILE A 674 -20.98 -5.77 7.18
C ILE A 674 -21.86 -5.52 8.42
N ALA A 675 -23.08 -5.01 8.23
CA ALA A 675 -24.03 -4.82 9.33
C ALA A 675 -24.27 -6.14 10.07
N THR A 676 -24.57 -6.08 11.37
CA THR A 676 -24.72 -7.26 12.26
C THR A 676 -25.84 -8.21 11.81
N TYR A 677 -26.84 -7.71 11.10
CA TYR A 677 -27.93 -8.50 10.52
C TYR A 677 -27.62 -9.04 9.11
N SER A 678 -26.46 -8.74 8.52
CA SER A 678 -26.11 -9.16 7.17
C SER A 678 -26.00 -10.69 7.09
N GLN A 679 -26.57 -11.27 6.04
CA GLN A 679 -26.59 -12.71 5.82
C GLN A 679 -26.46 -13.03 4.33
N ILE A 680 -25.66 -14.05 4.03
CA ILE A 680 -25.54 -14.65 2.70
C ILE A 680 -25.54 -16.17 2.81
N GLY A 681 -25.91 -16.87 1.73
CA GLY A 681 -26.02 -18.33 1.71
C GLY A 681 -25.05 -18.98 0.74
N PHE A 682 -24.35 -20.01 1.21
CA PHE A 682 -23.45 -20.84 0.39
C PHE A 682 -23.65 -22.34 0.66
N THR A 683 -23.31 -23.18 -0.30
CA THR A 683 -23.33 -24.64 -0.09
C THR A 683 -22.29 -25.05 0.95
N ALA A 684 -22.59 -26.07 1.75
CA ALA A 684 -21.73 -26.48 2.87
C ALA A 684 -20.28 -26.81 2.45
N THR A 685 -20.09 -27.33 1.24
CA THR A 685 -18.78 -27.70 0.67
C THR A 685 -17.98 -26.52 0.09
N LYS A 686 -18.56 -25.31 0.00
CA LYS A 686 -17.92 -24.19 -0.68
C LYS A 686 -16.90 -23.51 0.23
N SER A 687 -15.63 -23.52 -0.15
CA SER A 687 -14.61 -22.67 0.46
C SER A 687 -14.51 -21.32 -0.26
N ARG A 688 -14.27 -20.25 0.51
CA ARG A 688 -14.04 -18.90 -0.02
C ARG A 688 -13.03 -18.16 0.84
N LYS A 689 -12.23 -17.30 0.20
CA LYS A 689 -11.19 -16.50 0.87
C LYS A 689 -11.71 -15.41 1.81
N ASN A 690 -13.01 -15.14 1.80
CA ASN A 690 -13.67 -14.12 2.61
C ASN A 690 -14.65 -14.73 3.64
N ILE A 691 -14.56 -16.04 3.85
CA ILE A 691 -15.38 -16.76 4.82
C ILE A 691 -14.44 -17.51 5.77
N GLY A 692 -14.67 -17.32 7.07
CA GLY A 692 -14.08 -18.11 8.14
C GLY A 692 -15.17 -18.53 9.12
N PHE A 693 -14.82 -18.66 10.40
CA PHE A 693 -15.76 -19.05 11.44
C PHE A 693 -15.26 -18.72 12.83
N ARG A 694 -16.19 -18.71 13.79
CA ARG A 694 -15.92 -18.66 15.22
C ARG A 694 -16.67 -19.81 15.91
N VAL A 695 -16.27 -20.16 17.12
CA VAL A 695 -16.87 -21.30 17.84
C VAL A 695 -17.65 -20.84 19.07
N LEU A 696 -18.74 -21.52 19.36
CA LEU A 696 -19.51 -21.40 20.59
C LEU A 696 -19.28 -22.65 21.43
N GLN A 697 -18.94 -22.48 22.71
CA GLN A 697 -18.85 -23.55 23.70
C GLN A 697 -20.09 -23.52 24.60
N GLU A 698 -20.77 -24.65 24.70
CA GLU A 698 -21.91 -24.79 25.60
C GLU A 698 -21.46 -24.83 27.06
N ILE A 699 -22.31 -24.30 27.95
CA ILE A 699 -22.13 -24.44 29.39
C ILE A 699 -22.83 -25.75 29.81
N PRO A 700 -22.09 -26.74 30.32
CA PRO A 700 -22.68 -28.00 30.77
C PRO A 700 -23.73 -27.71 31.84
N GLN A 701 -24.95 -28.19 31.65
CA GLN A 701 -25.93 -28.13 32.72
C GLN A 701 -25.51 -29.10 33.83
N ILE A 702 -25.39 -28.60 35.06
CA ILE A 702 -25.56 -29.45 36.23
C ILE A 702 -27.01 -29.93 36.12
N ARG A 703 -27.21 -31.19 35.72
CA ARG A 703 -28.48 -31.84 36.04
C ARG A 703 -28.54 -31.87 37.55
N ILE A 704 -29.25 -30.92 38.15
CA ILE A 704 -29.87 -31.19 39.44
C ILE A 704 -30.83 -32.32 39.10
N MET A 705 -30.42 -33.55 39.41
CA MET A 705 -31.39 -34.62 39.58
C MET A 705 -32.22 -34.16 40.76
N GLU A 706 -33.34 -33.49 40.48
CA GLU A 706 -34.44 -33.49 41.43
C GLU A 706 -34.73 -34.97 41.68
N ASP A 707 -34.42 -35.43 42.90
CA ASP A 707 -34.89 -36.68 43.44
C ASP A 707 -36.42 -36.67 43.38
N GLN A 708 -36.96 -37.08 42.25
CA GLN A 708 -38.35 -37.52 42.16
C GLN A 708 -38.40 -38.89 42.82
N PRO A 709 -39.30 -39.09 43.81
CA PRO A 709 -39.32 -40.30 44.61
C PRO A 709 -39.58 -41.52 43.73
N ASN A 710 -38.81 -42.57 43.99
CA ASN A 710 -38.95 -43.91 43.42
C ASN A 710 -40.42 -44.31 43.25
N THR A 711 -40.86 -44.45 42.00
CA THR A 711 -41.97 -45.35 41.66
C THR A 711 -41.42 -46.47 40.79
N GLU A 712 -41.43 -47.66 41.37
CA GLU A 712 -41.12 -48.95 40.79
C GLU A 712 -41.78 -49.16 39.42
N ASN A 713 -41.00 -49.55 38.41
CA ASN A 713 -41.07 -50.87 37.77
C ASN A 713 -40.38 -50.87 36.39
N GLN A 714 -39.71 -52.00 36.11
CA GLN A 714 -39.30 -52.51 34.79
C GLN A 714 -37.87 -52.23 34.25
N PRO A 715 -37.31 -53.18 33.47
CA PRO A 715 -36.02 -53.80 33.81
C PRO A 715 -34.82 -53.25 33.05
N ARG A 716 -33.66 -53.32 33.71
CA ARG A 716 -32.33 -52.93 33.20
C ARG A 716 -32.00 -53.66 31.89
N ARG A 717 -31.88 -52.91 30.78
CA ARG A 717 -31.19 -53.39 29.58
C ARG A 717 -29.71 -53.62 29.90
N ARG A 718 -29.26 -54.86 29.70
CA ARG A 718 -27.87 -55.32 29.83
C ARG A 718 -26.94 -54.48 28.95
N ASN A 719 -25.96 -53.81 29.57
CA ASN A 719 -24.87 -53.13 28.88
C ASN A 719 -23.81 -54.17 28.44
N ILE A 720 -23.84 -54.52 27.16
CA ILE A 720 -22.92 -55.46 26.49
C ILE A 720 -21.47 -54.94 26.40
N PHE A 721 -21.21 -53.68 26.78
CA PHE A 721 -19.87 -53.06 26.71
C PHE A 721 -18.98 -53.26 27.94
N ARG A 722 -19.39 -54.08 28.92
CA ARG A 722 -18.58 -54.36 30.12
C ARG A 722 -17.96 -55.76 30.17
N GLU A 723 -18.32 -56.67 29.26
CA GLU A 723 -17.73 -58.03 29.20
C GLU A 723 -16.61 -58.19 28.16
N LEU A 724 -16.38 -57.20 27.29
CA LEU A 724 -15.29 -57.24 26.29
C LEU A 724 -13.96 -56.67 26.80
N ARG A 725 -13.93 -56.07 28.00
CA ARG A 725 -12.73 -55.47 28.59
C ARG A 725 -11.94 -56.43 29.50
N ASP A 726 -12.57 -57.50 29.97
CA ASP A 726 -11.95 -58.49 30.86
C ASP A 726 -11.47 -59.76 30.12
N SER A 727 -11.57 -59.80 28.78
CA SER A 727 -11.16 -60.94 27.94
C SER A 727 -9.78 -60.79 27.26
N ILE A 728 -9.09 -59.65 27.41
CA ILE A 728 -7.86 -59.34 26.66
C ILE A 728 -6.62 -59.16 27.57
N PHE A 729 -6.76 -59.17 28.90
CA PHE A 729 -5.63 -59.03 29.83
C PHE A 729 -5.63 -60.05 30.98
N ASN A 730 -5.64 -61.35 30.65
CA ASN A 730 -5.11 -62.39 31.54
C ASN A 730 -4.77 -63.67 30.74
N ARG A 731 -3.55 -63.70 30.20
CA ARG A 731 -2.77 -64.93 29.98
C ARG A 731 -1.46 -64.73 30.75
N ASP A 732 -1.27 -65.53 31.80
CA ASP A 732 -0.06 -66.34 32.05
C ASP A 732 -0.07 -66.85 33.50
N ASN A 733 -0.67 -68.04 33.69
CA ASN A 733 -0.15 -69.21 34.42
C ASN A 733 -1.24 -70.27 34.58
#